data_AF-A0A940R6N1-F1
#
_entry.id   AF-A0A940R6N1-F1
#
_cell.length_a   1.000
_cell.length_b   1.000
_cell.length_c   1.000
_cell.angle_alpha   90.00
_cell.angle_beta   90.00
_cell.angle_gamma   90.00
#
_symmetry.space_group_name_H-M   'P 1'
#
loop_
_entity.id
_entity.type
_entity.pdbx_description
1 polymer ?
#
loop_
_entity_poly.entity_id
_entity_poly.type
_entity_poly.pdbx_seq_one_letter_code
_entity_poly.pdbx_strand_id
1 'polypeptide(L)'
;MRLDPKSLLSLSLLAAVSSQGWASTAAYEPPSATFEAERSAALKPLIDERRGYVEFFRRAYARYPALPAGSLESIAYTQTGWRNVQPADESPADRHMPAAWGPMGLYHGDGFADQVGEGARLTGFSESAVMNDAETNILAAAALLDQAFKQGGKTSARASAEAAFAAALQRYAGFGAAGNLGAYARESFAYSVLDHLGNGVQEDGVEVPARGIDLRKAFPAERLRLLQAPALTVDADRGTVRIDGDSAPSVQQVDAPPTIQAADFGEAIWNPASSSNYSTAGNSDTAVILHTMEGSYAGAIAWFQNPAAEVSAHYLIRKSDGQITQMVREYHQAWHAAYHNYYTIGIEHEGYASDAGNWSSAMVNASARVTRSICTRRGVNCASAWQGPGYDTWHLVPDNVRVKGHGMLSSNQNRYDPGKFFPWSGYYSLINGGAPPPADTRYWVDTFADAPGFGSPSSTAQTGTLYAGTNYVYCKTWGREIRNGVSFNHWWLKTDLDVGPAAQWVSAYYLDRWGNDEARDNDGYDLPRCEVLPYGKIGEKYYAMGGVRSVLGVPKLAEADSQLGGRFQEFANGIILWHSQSGAFAIYGAILAQFRATGSETVWGFARMDENAAARSPASGQTGRYQYFQNGLFLWTAATGAHAVHGAILTHFENTGREAQYGYPTGEEQAWGGSGRQQTFERGTFRWTPEQGVSVQ
;
A
#
# COMPACT_ATOMS: atom_id res chain seq x y z
N MET A 1 -76.41 25.27 40.38
CA MET A 1 -75.18 24.69 40.96
C MET A 1 -74.06 25.72 40.80
N ARG A 2 -73.41 26.10 41.92
CA ARG A 2 -72.54 27.28 42.06
C ARG A 2 -71.06 26.95 41.80
N LEU A 3 -70.40 27.87 41.07
CA LEU A 3 -69.01 28.41 41.07
C LEU A 3 -67.89 27.73 41.90
N ASP A 4 -66.66 27.62 41.35
CA ASP A 4 -65.49 28.52 41.67
C ASP A 4 -64.20 28.24 40.81
N PRO A 5 -63.19 29.16 40.74
CA PRO A 5 -62.02 29.15 39.84
C PRO A 5 -60.63 28.91 40.53
N LYS A 6 -59.56 28.78 39.71
CA LYS A 6 -58.09 28.90 40.00
C LYS A 6 -57.46 28.04 41.13
N SER A 7 -56.54 27.12 40.78
CA SER A 7 -55.12 27.07 41.26
C SER A 7 -54.39 25.72 41.01
N LEU A 8 -53.29 25.78 40.24
CA LEU A 8 -51.93 25.19 40.42
C LEU A 8 -51.65 23.67 40.65
N LEU A 9 -50.62 23.22 39.89
CA LEU A 9 -49.69 22.07 40.03
C LEU A 9 -50.26 20.67 39.68
N SER A 10 -49.63 19.79 38.88
CA SER A 10 -48.22 19.55 38.58
C SER A 10 -48.01 18.72 37.28
N LEU A 11 -46.80 18.83 36.71
CA LEU A 11 -46.11 17.99 35.72
C LEU A 11 -46.74 16.60 35.45
N SER A 12 -46.92 16.09 34.24
CA SER A 12 -45.98 15.99 33.11
C SER A 12 -46.65 15.23 31.95
N LEU A 13 -46.02 15.29 30.76
CA LEU A 13 -46.27 14.57 29.50
C LEU A 13 -47.06 15.30 28.38
N LEU A 14 -46.40 15.25 27.21
CA LEU A 14 -46.91 15.34 25.83
C LEU A 14 -47.08 16.74 25.21
N ALA A 15 -46.00 17.26 24.62
CA ALA A 15 -45.92 17.54 23.18
C ALA A 15 -44.51 18.05 22.84
N ALA A 16 -43.68 17.21 22.22
CA ALA A 16 -42.48 17.65 21.53
C ALA A 16 -42.67 17.37 20.03
N VAL A 17 -42.96 18.44 19.29
CA VAL A 17 -42.79 18.50 17.84
C VAL A 17 -41.28 18.40 17.59
N SER A 18 -40.82 17.27 17.07
CA SER A 18 -39.41 17.09 16.71
C SER A 18 -39.11 17.88 15.45
N SER A 19 -38.22 18.85 15.60
CA SER A 19 -37.49 19.46 14.50
C SER A 19 -36.72 18.39 13.73
N GLN A 20 -36.78 18.47 12.41
CA GLN A 20 -35.95 17.72 11.48
C GLN A 20 -34.47 18.03 11.79
N GLY A 21 -33.81 17.07 12.43
CA GLY A 21 -32.36 17.04 12.58
C GLY A 21 -31.75 16.74 11.22
N TRP A 22 -30.96 17.68 10.72
CA TRP A 22 -30.07 17.46 9.60
C TRP A 22 -29.10 16.34 9.99
N ALA A 23 -28.91 15.39 9.08
CA ALA A 23 -28.02 14.25 9.28
C ALA A 23 -26.65 14.76 9.72
N SER A 24 -26.26 14.45 10.95
CA SER A 24 -24.90 14.61 11.42
C SER A 24 -24.00 13.78 10.51
N THR A 25 -23.03 14.44 9.87
CA THR A 25 -21.88 13.79 9.23
C THR A 25 -21.26 12.84 10.24
N ALA A 26 -21.48 11.53 10.04
CA ALA A 26 -20.90 10.51 10.89
C ALA A 26 -19.37 10.63 10.80
N ALA A 27 -18.72 10.85 11.95
CA ALA A 27 -17.28 10.81 12.05
C ALA A 27 -16.80 9.40 11.67
N TYR A 28 -15.67 9.37 10.96
CA TYR A 28 -14.90 8.17 10.61
C TYR A 28 -14.71 7.24 11.82
N GLU A 29 -15.03 5.95 11.66
CA GLU A 29 -14.56 4.88 12.55
C GLU A 29 -13.41 4.12 11.87
N PRO A 30 -12.21 4.02 12.48
CA PRO A 30 -11.13 3.19 11.97
C PRO A 30 -11.55 1.71 11.93
N PRO A 31 -10.79 0.83 11.24
CA PRO A 31 -10.98 -0.61 11.40
C PRO A 31 -11.05 -0.92 12.90
N SER A 32 -12.13 -1.55 13.33
CA SER A 32 -12.35 -1.80 14.75
C SER A 32 -11.17 -2.62 15.29
N ALA A 33 -10.84 -2.47 16.58
CA ALA A 33 -9.88 -3.37 17.23
C ALA A 33 -10.24 -4.86 16.97
N THR A 34 -11.54 -5.14 16.78
CA THR A 34 -12.07 -6.42 16.34
C THR A 34 -11.61 -6.83 14.94
N PHE A 35 -11.69 -5.95 13.93
CA PHE A 35 -11.22 -6.25 12.56
C PHE A 35 -9.74 -6.67 12.54
N GLU A 36 -8.88 -5.91 13.22
CA GLU A 36 -7.44 -6.19 13.24
C GLU A 36 -7.09 -7.42 14.08
N ALA A 37 -7.84 -7.68 15.16
CA ALA A 37 -7.73 -8.91 15.91
C ALA A 37 -8.14 -10.13 15.07
N GLU A 38 -9.25 -10.02 14.33
CA GLU A 38 -9.72 -11.07 13.41
C GLU A 38 -8.74 -11.31 12.27
N ARG A 39 -8.19 -10.26 11.67
CA ARG A 39 -7.14 -10.34 10.64
C ARG A 39 -5.90 -11.02 11.18
N SER A 40 -5.41 -10.60 12.35
CA SER A 40 -4.25 -11.21 13.01
C SER A 40 -4.48 -12.69 13.35
N ALA A 41 -5.69 -13.04 13.79
CA ALA A 41 -6.08 -14.42 14.05
C ALA A 41 -6.15 -15.26 12.76
N ALA A 42 -6.65 -14.69 11.67
CA ALA A 42 -6.72 -15.33 10.35
C ALA A 42 -5.35 -15.50 9.70
N LEU A 43 -4.40 -14.59 9.97
CA LEU A 43 -3.02 -14.71 9.50
C LEU A 43 -2.28 -15.87 10.16
N LYS A 44 -2.48 -16.09 11.47
CA LYS A 44 -1.74 -17.10 12.25
C LYS A 44 -1.62 -18.49 11.60
N PRO A 45 -2.70 -19.15 11.14
CA PRO A 45 -2.58 -20.45 10.48
C PRO A 45 -1.80 -20.38 9.16
N LEU A 46 -1.90 -19.27 8.41
CA LEU A 46 -1.09 -19.06 7.20
C LEU A 46 0.41 -18.96 7.55
N ILE A 47 0.75 -18.30 8.66
CA ILE A 47 2.14 -18.21 9.14
C ILE A 47 2.70 -19.61 9.44
N ASP A 48 1.93 -20.43 10.14
CA ASP A 48 2.35 -21.78 10.52
C ASP A 48 2.48 -22.71 9.30
N GLU A 49 1.58 -22.59 8.32
CA GLU A 49 1.68 -23.27 7.02
C GLU A 49 2.98 -22.85 6.28
N ARG A 50 3.21 -21.55 6.14
CA ARG A 50 4.37 -20.96 5.45
C ARG A 50 5.70 -21.43 6.05
N ARG A 51 5.81 -21.48 7.38
CA ARG A 51 7.01 -21.99 8.08
C ARG A 51 7.36 -23.42 7.69
N GLY A 52 6.36 -24.25 7.38
CA GLY A 52 6.57 -25.62 6.92
C GLY A 52 7.33 -25.70 5.59
N TYR A 53 7.22 -24.68 4.73
CA TYR A 53 7.81 -24.70 3.39
C TYR A 53 9.33 -24.47 3.40
N VAL A 54 9.88 -23.81 4.42
CA VAL A 54 11.31 -23.48 4.51
C VAL A 54 12.17 -24.74 4.30
N GLU A 55 11.76 -25.83 4.95
CA GLU A 55 12.45 -27.11 4.85
C GLU A 55 12.21 -27.81 3.50
N PHE A 56 11.03 -27.62 2.88
CA PHE A 56 10.73 -28.13 1.53
C PHE A 56 11.60 -27.43 0.46
N PHE A 57 11.74 -26.10 0.54
CA PHE A 57 12.64 -25.34 -0.33
C PHE A 57 14.09 -25.80 -0.18
N ARG A 58 14.56 -26.00 1.06
CA ARG A 58 15.91 -26.51 1.34
C ARG A 58 16.16 -27.86 0.64
N ARG A 59 15.21 -28.78 0.68
CA ARG A 59 15.31 -30.08 0.00
C ARG A 59 15.25 -29.95 -1.52
N ALA A 60 14.45 -29.03 -2.05
CA ALA A 60 14.42 -28.75 -3.48
C ALA A 60 15.77 -28.23 -4.00
N TYR A 61 16.41 -27.29 -3.29
CA TYR A 61 17.76 -26.83 -3.66
C TYR A 61 18.83 -27.91 -3.52
N ALA A 62 18.70 -28.82 -2.54
CA ALA A 62 19.61 -29.95 -2.42
C ALA A 62 19.51 -30.91 -3.63
N ARG A 63 18.31 -31.06 -4.21
CA ARG A 63 18.07 -31.87 -5.42
C ARG A 63 18.46 -31.14 -6.71
N TYR A 64 18.28 -29.82 -6.76
CA TYR A 64 18.56 -28.97 -7.93
C TYR A 64 19.56 -27.85 -7.56
N PRO A 65 20.84 -28.18 -7.30
CA PRO A 65 21.83 -27.25 -6.74
C PRO A 65 22.26 -26.13 -7.70
N ALA A 66 21.88 -26.20 -8.97
CA ALA A 66 22.14 -25.15 -9.96
C ALA A 66 21.18 -23.97 -9.84
N LEU A 67 20.05 -24.13 -9.13
CA LEU A 67 19.07 -23.07 -8.97
C LEU A 67 19.59 -21.98 -8.01
N PRO A 68 19.43 -20.69 -8.36
CA PRO A 68 19.75 -19.60 -7.45
C PRO A 68 18.89 -19.70 -6.19
N ALA A 69 19.49 -19.76 -5.00
CA ALA A 69 18.73 -19.80 -3.76
C ALA A 69 17.77 -18.58 -3.63
N GLY A 70 16.64 -18.72 -2.94
CA GLY A 70 15.59 -17.70 -2.89
C GLY A 70 14.68 -17.65 -4.13
N SER A 71 15.01 -18.30 -5.24
CA SER A 71 14.19 -18.27 -6.46
C SER A 71 12.83 -18.95 -6.29
N LEU A 72 12.79 -20.11 -5.64
CA LEU A 72 11.56 -20.88 -5.42
C LEU A 72 10.63 -20.14 -4.46
N GLU A 73 11.18 -19.58 -3.39
CA GLU A 73 10.47 -18.74 -2.44
C GLU A 73 9.86 -17.52 -3.13
N SER A 74 10.64 -16.83 -3.97
CA SER A 74 10.18 -15.64 -4.72
C SER A 74 9.10 -15.98 -5.76
N ILE A 75 9.19 -17.15 -6.42
CA ILE A 75 8.16 -17.65 -7.34
C ILE A 75 6.87 -17.93 -6.58
N ALA A 76 6.96 -18.66 -5.46
CA ALA A 76 5.79 -19.00 -4.64
C ALA A 76 5.11 -17.74 -4.08
N TYR A 77 5.88 -16.74 -3.64
CA TYR A 77 5.34 -15.45 -3.22
C TYR A 77 4.62 -14.74 -4.37
N THR A 78 5.24 -14.70 -5.55
CA THR A 78 4.69 -14.03 -6.74
C THR A 78 3.40 -14.69 -7.25
N GLN A 79 3.29 -16.01 -7.21
CA GLN A 79 2.12 -16.72 -7.75
C GLN A 79 0.98 -16.85 -6.75
N THR A 80 1.29 -17.16 -5.49
CA THR A 80 0.28 -17.57 -4.51
C THR A 80 0.33 -16.79 -3.20
N GLY A 81 1.33 -15.91 -3.00
CA GLY A 81 1.60 -15.33 -1.68
C GLY A 81 1.96 -16.40 -0.63
N TRP A 82 2.63 -17.48 -1.07
CA TRP A 82 2.89 -18.68 -0.27
C TRP A 82 1.64 -19.34 0.31
N ARG A 83 0.54 -19.35 -0.42
CA ARG A 83 -0.64 -20.13 -0.02
C ARG A 83 -0.62 -21.48 -0.72
N ASN A 84 -0.97 -22.55 0.00
CA ASN A 84 -1.25 -23.83 -0.62
C ASN A 84 -2.60 -23.77 -1.34
N VAL A 85 -2.61 -23.22 -2.56
CA VAL A 85 -3.86 -23.00 -3.30
C VAL A 85 -4.41 -24.33 -3.81
N GLN A 86 -5.71 -24.50 -3.60
CA GLN A 86 -6.49 -25.59 -4.14
C GLN A 86 -7.71 -24.93 -4.82
N PRO A 87 -7.97 -25.20 -6.10
CA PRO A 87 -9.18 -24.69 -6.73
C PRO A 87 -10.40 -25.23 -5.97
N ALA A 88 -11.37 -24.37 -5.70
CA ALA A 88 -12.64 -24.80 -5.14
C ALA A 88 -13.34 -25.78 -6.10
N ASP A 89 -14.25 -26.61 -5.56
CA ASP A 89 -15.17 -27.47 -6.34
C ASP A 89 -16.22 -26.63 -7.08
N GLU A 90 -15.77 -25.66 -7.86
CA GLU A 90 -16.58 -24.83 -8.73
C GLU A 90 -16.74 -25.52 -10.08
N SER A 91 -17.93 -25.40 -10.64
CA SER A 91 -18.20 -25.72 -12.04
C SER A 91 -17.17 -25.01 -12.92
N PRO A 92 -16.60 -25.65 -13.95
CA PRO A 92 -15.69 -25.00 -14.89
C PRO A 92 -16.24 -23.70 -15.50
N ALA A 93 -17.57 -23.54 -15.57
CA ALA A 93 -18.23 -22.32 -16.06
C ALA A 93 -18.19 -21.15 -15.05
N ASP A 94 -17.93 -21.41 -13.76
CA ASP A 94 -17.85 -20.39 -12.71
C ASP A 94 -16.41 -19.94 -12.42
N ARG A 95 -15.42 -20.61 -13.03
CA ARG A 95 -13.98 -20.35 -12.87
C ARG A 95 -13.53 -19.23 -13.80
N HIS A 96 -12.99 -18.17 -13.20
CA HIS A 96 -12.58 -16.95 -13.92
C HIS A 96 -11.13 -16.97 -14.43
N MET A 97 -10.33 -17.98 -14.07
CA MET A 97 -8.95 -18.19 -14.52
C MET A 97 -8.59 -19.70 -14.39
N PRO A 98 -7.58 -20.22 -15.13
CA PRO A 98 -7.10 -21.59 -14.95
C PRO A 98 -6.73 -21.90 -13.52
N ALA A 99 -7.08 -23.10 -13.08
CA ALA A 99 -6.81 -23.57 -11.73
C ALA A 99 -5.30 -23.66 -11.49
N ALA A 100 -4.84 -22.98 -10.43
CA ALA A 100 -3.48 -23.09 -9.91
C ALA A 100 -3.45 -24.04 -8.71
N TRP A 101 -2.38 -24.82 -8.59
CA TRP A 101 -2.25 -25.86 -7.58
C TRP A 101 -0.98 -25.69 -6.75
N GLY A 102 -1.14 -25.83 -5.43
CA GLY A 102 -0.06 -25.88 -4.45
C GLY A 102 0.63 -24.54 -4.21
N PRO A 103 1.63 -24.48 -3.30
CA PRO A 103 2.35 -23.25 -2.97
C PRO A 103 3.03 -22.57 -4.16
N MET A 104 3.37 -23.31 -5.21
CA MET A 104 4.03 -22.77 -6.40
C MET A 104 3.05 -22.29 -7.48
N GLY A 105 1.75 -22.50 -7.30
CA GLY A 105 0.70 -22.09 -8.24
C GLY A 105 0.85 -22.73 -9.62
N LEU A 106 1.13 -24.04 -9.68
CA LEU A 106 1.32 -24.76 -10.95
C LEU A 106 0.00 -24.96 -11.67
N TYR A 107 -0.03 -24.69 -12.98
CA TYR A 107 -1.21 -24.91 -13.82
C TYR A 107 -1.28 -26.34 -14.38
N HIS A 108 -2.49 -26.82 -14.64
CA HIS A 108 -2.77 -28.14 -15.23
C HIS A 108 -3.49 -28.00 -16.59
N GLY A 109 -3.03 -27.07 -17.43
CA GLY A 109 -3.64 -26.80 -18.73
C GLY A 109 -4.68 -25.67 -18.70
N ASP A 110 -5.86 -25.92 -19.27
CA ASP A 110 -7.01 -24.98 -19.35
C ASP A 110 -6.70 -23.63 -20.03
N GLY A 111 -5.82 -23.64 -21.03
CA GLY A 111 -5.39 -22.43 -21.76
C GLY A 111 -4.05 -21.86 -21.30
N PHE A 112 -3.49 -22.38 -20.20
CA PHE A 112 -2.09 -22.23 -19.81
C PHE A 112 -1.31 -23.53 -20.02
N ALA A 113 -0.01 -23.50 -19.74
CA ALA A 113 0.84 -24.67 -19.83
C ALA A 113 0.46 -25.72 -18.77
N ASP A 114 0.60 -26.99 -19.14
CA ASP A 114 0.47 -28.10 -18.21
C ASP A 114 1.77 -28.28 -17.39
N GLN A 115 1.93 -27.43 -16.38
CA GLN A 115 3.07 -27.49 -15.45
C GLN A 115 2.93 -28.66 -14.46
N VAL A 116 1.72 -29.04 -14.08
CA VAL A 116 1.47 -30.19 -13.20
C VAL A 116 1.91 -31.48 -13.86
N GLY A 117 1.47 -31.74 -15.10
CA GLY A 117 1.83 -32.92 -15.87
C GLY A 117 3.33 -32.97 -16.21
N GLU A 118 3.91 -31.86 -16.67
CA GLU A 118 5.34 -31.80 -16.96
C GLU A 118 6.20 -31.93 -15.68
N GLY A 119 5.78 -31.30 -14.58
CA GLY A 119 6.43 -31.41 -13.28
C GLY A 119 6.40 -32.84 -12.72
N ALA A 120 5.26 -33.52 -12.84
CA ALA A 120 5.11 -34.95 -12.50
C ALA A 120 6.08 -35.81 -13.33
N ARG A 121 6.13 -35.59 -14.65
CA ARG A 121 7.02 -36.30 -15.56
C ARG A 121 8.50 -36.10 -15.23
N LEU A 122 8.92 -34.88 -14.90
CA LEU A 122 10.32 -34.57 -14.58
C LEU A 122 10.79 -35.13 -13.24
N THR A 123 9.89 -35.23 -12.26
CA THR A 123 10.21 -35.65 -10.90
C THR A 123 9.99 -37.14 -10.64
N GLY A 124 9.10 -37.77 -11.41
CA GLY A 124 8.63 -39.15 -11.22
C GLY A 124 7.47 -39.29 -10.24
N PHE A 125 6.90 -38.17 -9.75
CA PHE A 125 5.70 -38.17 -8.91
C PHE A 125 4.43 -38.29 -9.75
N SER A 126 3.29 -38.63 -9.12
CA SER A 126 1.99 -38.56 -9.79
C SER A 126 1.50 -37.12 -9.86
N GLU A 127 0.70 -36.79 -10.88
CA GLU A 127 0.03 -35.47 -10.99
C GLU A 127 -0.79 -35.16 -9.73
N SER A 128 -1.49 -36.16 -9.18
CA SER A 128 -2.23 -36.03 -7.92
C SER A 128 -1.33 -35.64 -6.75
N ALA A 129 -0.12 -36.17 -6.64
CA ALA A 129 0.83 -35.75 -5.61
C ALA A 129 1.32 -34.31 -5.85
N VAL A 130 1.62 -33.93 -7.10
CA VAL A 130 1.99 -32.56 -7.46
C VAL A 130 0.89 -31.54 -7.13
N MET A 131 -0.38 -31.93 -7.25
CA MET A 131 -1.53 -31.09 -6.92
C MET A 131 -1.80 -30.98 -5.42
N ASN A 132 -1.67 -32.07 -4.67
CA ASN A 132 -2.21 -32.17 -3.30
C ASN A 132 -1.13 -32.16 -2.19
N ASP A 133 0.14 -32.34 -2.53
CA ASP A 133 1.26 -32.35 -1.57
C ASP A 133 2.21 -31.17 -1.82
N ALA A 134 2.35 -30.30 -0.81
CA ALA A 134 3.11 -29.05 -0.92
C ALA A 134 4.59 -29.28 -1.23
N GLU A 135 5.22 -30.31 -0.66
CA GLU A 135 6.62 -30.62 -0.93
C GLU A 135 6.82 -31.11 -2.36
N THR A 136 5.95 -32.02 -2.81
CA THR A 136 5.94 -32.54 -4.18
C THR A 136 5.73 -31.42 -5.19
N ASN A 137 4.82 -30.48 -4.90
CA ASN A 137 4.58 -29.29 -5.70
C ASN A 137 5.83 -28.41 -5.82
N ILE A 138 6.53 -28.14 -4.71
CA ILE A 138 7.80 -27.37 -4.70
C ILE A 138 8.89 -28.10 -5.49
N LEU A 139 9.00 -29.42 -5.36
CA LEU A 139 9.98 -30.23 -6.11
C LEU A 139 9.69 -30.24 -7.61
N ALA A 140 8.42 -30.28 -8.00
CA ALA A 140 7.99 -30.18 -9.39
C ALA A 140 8.33 -28.80 -9.99
N ALA A 141 8.05 -27.72 -9.26
CA ALA A 141 8.43 -26.37 -9.67
C ALA A 141 9.95 -26.20 -9.81
N ALA A 142 10.74 -26.77 -8.89
CA ALA A 142 12.19 -26.76 -9.00
C ALA A 142 12.70 -27.50 -10.25
N ALA A 143 12.08 -28.64 -10.58
CA ALA A 143 12.41 -29.39 -11.79
C ALA A 143 12.10 -28.60 -13.07
N LEU A 144 10.94 -27.93 -13.12
CA LEU A 144 10.53 -27.07 -14.23
C LEU A 144 11.48 -25.87 -14.40
N LEU A 145 11.86 -25.22 -13.30
CA LEU A 145 12.79 -24.09 -13.35
C LEU A 145 14.18 -24.52 -13.82
N ASP A 146 14.68 -25.66 -13.33
CA ASP A 146 15.95 -26.25 -13.76
C ASP A 146 15.93 -26.60 -15.26
N GLN A 147 14.82 -27.16 -15.74
CA GLN A 147 14.61 -27.40 -17.17
C GLN A 147 14.58 -26.08 -17.97
N ALA A 148 13.91 -25.04 -17.48
CA ALA A 148 13.85 -23.73 -18.14
C ALA A 148 15.23 -23.05 -18.25
N PHE A 149 16.12 -23.26 -17.28
CA PHE A 149 17.52 -22.85 -17.36
C PHE A 149 18.28 -23.64 -18.44
N LYS A 150 18.09 -24.97 -18.50
CA LYS A 150 18.76 -25.84 -19.50
C LYS A 150 18.31 -25.57 -20.93
N GLN A 151 17.04 -25.23 -21.12
CA GLN A 151 16.46 -24.92 -22.44
C GLN A 151 16.94 -23.58 -23.03
N GLY A 152 17.58 -22.71 -22.24
CA GLY A 152 18.09 -21.41 -22.70
C GLY A 152 19.18 -21.47 -23.78
N GLY A 153 19.74 -22.65 -24.08
CA GLY A 153 20.83 -22.84 -25.03
C GLY A 153 22.12 -22.12 -24.61
N LYS A 154 23.14 -22.12 -25.49
CA LYS A 154 24.30 -21.22 -25.31
C LYS A 154 23.77 -19.79 -25.43
N THR A 155 23.45 -19.16 -24.29
CA THR A 155 23.26 -17.72 -24.23
C THR A 155 24.41 -17.05 -24.97
N SER A 156 24.13 -15.99 -25.73
CA SER A 156 25.21 -15.22 -26.36
C SER A 156 26.28 -14.96 -25.29
N ALA A 157 27.57 -15.06 -25.61
CA ALA A 157 28.65 -14.84 -24.65
C ALA A 157 28.63 -13.44 -23.97
N ARG A 158 27.64 -12.59 -24.31
CA ARG A 158 27.38 -11.25 -23.82
C ARG A 158 26.20 -11.12 -22.86
N ALA A 159 25.36 -12.16 -22.66
CA ALA A 159 24.20 -12.05 -21.75
C ALA A 159 24.63 -12.14 -20.29
N SER A 160 24.12 -11.27 -19.42
CA SER A 160 24.40 -11.33 -17.98
C SER A 160 23.67 -12.51 -17.33
N ALA A 161 24.08 -12.87 -16.11
CA ALA A 161 23.40 -13.91 -15.33
C ALA A 161 21.94 -13.52 -15.03
N GLU A 162 21.68 -12.25 -14.73
CA GLU A 162 20.36 -11.71 -14.47
C GLU A 162 19.45 -11.79 -15.72
N ALA A 163 19.97 -11.47 -16.91
CA ALA A 163 19.23 -11.62 -18.17
C ALA A 163 18.89 -13.09 -18.46
N ALA A 164 19.85 -13.99 -18.25
CA ALA A 164 19.63 -15.43 -18.43
C ALA A 164 18.56 -15.96 -17.46
N PHE A 165 18.57 -15.47 -16.22
CA PHE A 165 17.58 -15.84 -15.21
C PHE A 165 16.19 -15.27 -15.54
N ALA A 166 16.09 -14.00 -15.92
CA ALA A 166 14.83 -13.41 -16.39
C ALA A 166 14.21 -14.22 -17.53
N ALA A 167 15.03 -14.64 -18.50
CA ALA A 167 14.57 -15.47 -19.62
C ALA A 167 14.12 -16.87 -19.16
N ALA A 168 14.79 -17.49 -18.19
CA ALA A 168 14.37 -18.78 -17.62
C ALA A 168 13.03 -18.65 -16.89
N LEU A 169 12.83 -17.58 -16.11
CA LEU A 169 11.56 -17.29 -15.44
C LEU A 169 10.42 -17.06 -16.43
N GLN A 170 10.67 -16.34 -17.54
CA GLN A 170 9.68 -16.18 -18.59
C GLN A 170 9.24 -17.52 -19.20
N ARG A 171 10.18 -18.46 -19.43
CA ARG A 171 9.84 -19.82 -19.90
C ARG A 171 9.08 -20.62 -18.85
N TYR A 172 9.46 -20.47 -17.58
CA TYR A 172 8.81 -21.14 -16.45
C TYR A 172 7.35 -20.69 -16.27
N ALA A 173 7.04 -19.41 -16.51
CA ALA A 173 5.79 -18.74 -16.11
C ALA A 173 4.48 -19.47 -16.44
N GLY A 174 4.46 -20.36 -17.43
CA GLY A 174 3.29 -21.15 -17.80
C GLY A 174 2.29 -20.43 -18.71
N PHE A 175 2.58 -19.18 -19.12
CA PHE A 175 1.73 -18.40 -20.02
C PHE A 175 2.08 -18.68 -21.50
N GLY A 176 1.06 -18.94 -22.33
CA GLY A 176 1.16 -19.45 -23.71
C GLY A 176 2.30 -18.86 -24.57
N ALA A 177 3.08 -19.75 -25.19
CA ALA A 177 4.28 -19.41 -25.95
C ALA A 177 3.95 -18.85 -27.35
N ALA A 178 4.45 -17.64 -27.63
CA ALA A 178 4.56 -17.01 -28.95
C ALA A 178 3.28 -16.50 -29.64
N GLY A 179 2.95 -15.25 -29.30
CA GLY A 179 2.08 -14.30 -30.01
C GLY A 179 2.24 -12.94 -29.31
N ASN A 180 1.99 -11.81 -30.00
CA ASN A 180 2.27 -10.44 -29.51
C ASN A 180 1.56 -10.01 -28.21
N LEU A 181 0.74 -10.88 -27.60
CA LEU A 181 -0.06 -10.55 -26.42
C LEU A 181 0.61 -11.00 -25.10
N GLY A 182 1.08 -12.26 -24.97
CA GLY A 182 1.58 -12.79 -23.69
C GLY A 182 3.02 -12.44 -23.28
N ALA A 183 3.73 -11.57 -24.03
CA ALA A 183 5.11 -11.20 -23.71
C ALA A 183 5.21 -10.37 -22.42
N TYR A 184 4.32 -9.38 -22.28
CA TYR A 184 4.30 -8.52 -21.10
C TYR A 184 4.01 -9.32 -19.82
N ALA A 185 3.03 -10.23 -19.83
CA ALA A 185 2.73 -11.08 -18.67
C ALA A 185 3.94 -11.89 -18.19
N ARG A 186 4.66 -12.56 -19.11
CA ARG A 186 5.86 -13.33 -18.75
C ARG A 186 6.96 -12.46 -18.20
N GLU A 187 7.18 -11.28 -18.80
CA GLU A 187 8.16 -10.32 -18.32
C GLU A 187 7.77 -9.74 -16.95
N SER A 188 6.48 -9.45 -16.70
CA SER A 188 5.97 -9.00 -15.41
C SER A 188 6.16 -10.07 -14.33
N PHE A 189 5.91 -11.34 -14.65
CA PHE A 189 6.20 -12.45 -13.74
C PHE A 189 7.70 -12.53 -13.40
N ALA A 190 8.56 -12.51 -14.42
CA ALA A 190 10.00 -12.56 -14.22
C ALA A 190 10.52 -11.34 -13.43
N TYR A 191 9.95 -10.16 -13.70
CA TYR A 191 10.25 -8.92 -12.97
C TYR A 191 9.92 -9.08 -11.49
N SER A 192 8.69 -9.46 -11.15
CA SER A 192 8.26 -9.61 -9.76
C SER A 192 9.15 -10.59 -8.99
N VAL A 193 9.47 -11.75 -9.59
CA VAL A 193 10.36 -12.74 -8.96
C VAL A 193 11.76 -12.17 -8.70
N LEU A 194 12.33 -11.45 -9.67
CA LEU A 194 13.66 -10.86 -9.52
C LEU A 194 13.68 -9.66 -8.57
N ASP A 195 12.60 -8.88 -8.52
CA ASP A 195 12.44 -7.76 -7.59
C ASP A 195 12.32 -8.25 -6.14
N HIS A 196 11.49 -9.28 -5.90
CA HIS A 196 11.41 -9.95 -4.59
C HIS A 196 12.75 -10.55 -4.14
N LEU A 197 13.50 -11.14 -5.07
CA LEU A 197 14.84 -11.67 -4.78
C LEU A 197 15.86 -10.54 -4.52
N GLY A 198 15.70 -9.42 -5.22
CA GLY A 198 16.57 -8.24 -5.10
C GLY A 198 16.38 -7.52 -3.77
N ASN A 199 15.14 -7.14 -3.48
CA ASN A 199 14.77 -6.35 -2.31
C ASN A 199 14.57 -7.20 -1.05
N GLY A 200 14.39 -8.51 -1.23
CA GLY A 200 13.98 -9.41 -0.17
C GLY A 200 12.49 -9.29 0.14
N VAL A 201 11.95 -10.32 0.78
CA VAL A 201 10.56 -10.36 1.26
C VAL A 201 10.59 -10.94 2.66
N GLN A 202 10.02 -10.22 3.61
CA GLN A 202 9.79 -10.70 4.96
C GLN A 202 8.30 -10.60 5.25
N GLU A 203 7.57 -11.67 4.98
CA GLU A 203 6.16 -11.79 5.33
C GLU A 203 5.94 -13.09 6.12
N ASP A 204 5.60 -12.94 7.40
CA ASP A 204 4.77 -13.89 8.14
C ASP A 204 5.01 -15.38 7.84
N GLY A 205 6.25 -15.87 8.06
CA GLY A 205 6.58 -17.30 8.09
C GLY A 205 7.61 -17.78 7.06
N VAL A 206 7.84 -17.05 5.97
CA VAL A 206 8.94 -17.31 5.02
C VAL A 206 9.72 -16.01 4.79
N GLU A 207 11.04 -16.13 4.66
CA GLU A 207 11.94 -15.02 4.36
C GLU A 207 12.67 -15.28 3.05
N VAL A 208 12.65 -14.28 2.16
CA VAL A 208 13.55 -14.18 1.02
C VAL A 208 14.62 -13.14 1.39
N PRO A 209 15.86 -13.56 1.69
CA PRO A 209 16.92 -12.60 1.96
C PRO A 209 17.22 -11.76 0.71
N ALA A 210 17.34 -10.45 0.89
CA ALA A 210 17.71 -9.52 -0.17
C ALA A 210 19.05 -9.92 -0.82
N ARG A 211 19.12 -9.80 -2.16
CA ARG A 211 20.32 -10.09 -2.94
C ARG A 211 20.62 -8.94 -3.89
N GLY A 212 21.88 -8.74 -4.23
CA GLY A 212 22.28 -7.71 -5.21
C GLY A 212 21.87 -8.04 -6.64
N ILE A 213 20.58 -8.11 -6.95
CA ILE A 213 20.04 -8.28 -8.31
C ILE A 213 19.96 -6.91 -8.98
N ASP A 214 20.71 -6.73 -10.07
CA ASP A 214 20.60 -5.52 -10.89
C ASP A 214 19.57 -5.72 -12.00
N LEU A 215 18.34 -5.24 -11.78
CA LEU A 215 17.24 -5.35 -12.75
C LEU A 215 17.55 -4.70 -14.11
N ARG A 216 18.47 -3.73 -14.16
CA ARG A 216 18.92 -3.09 -15.43
C ARG A 216 19.77 -4.03 -16.28
N LYS A 217 20.31 -5.09 -15.69
CA LYS A 217 20.96 -6.19 -16.41
C LYS A 217 19.98 -7.27 -16.81
N ALA A 218 18.89 -7.45 -16.06
CA ALA A 218 17.84 -8.42 -16.34
C ALA A 218 16.95 -7.99 -17.53
N PHE A 219 16.64 -6.69 -17.62
CA PHE A 219 15.71 -6.15 -18.62
C PHE A 219 16.32 -4.93 -19.34
N PRO A 220 16.04 -4.74 -20.65
CA PRO A 220 16.33 -3.48 -21.33
C PRO A 220 15.66 -2.30 -20.61
N ALA A 221 16.32 -1.13 -20.56
CA ALA A 221 15.86 0.02 -19.78
C ALA A 221 14.41 0.45 -20.10
N GLU A 222 14.03 0.46 -21.38
CA GLU A 222 12.66 0.77 -21.80
C GLU A 222 11.63 -0.25 -21.28
N ARG A 223 11.98 -1.54 -21.32
CA ARG A 223 11.13 -2.60 -20.77
C ARG A 223 11.06 -2.52 -19.26
N LEU A 224 12.17 -2.26 -18.58
CA LEU A 224 12.18 -2.11 -17.12
C LEU A 224 11.27 -0.96 -16.66
N ARG A 225 11.28 0.18 -17.36
CA ARG A 225 10.37 1.30 -17.09
C ARG A 225 8.89 0.94 -17.23
N LEU A 226 8.55 0.00 -18.13
CA LEU A 226 7.20 -0.54 -18.25
C LEU A 226 6.90 -1.61 -17.19
N LEU A 227 7.89 -2.32 -16.68
CA LEU A 227 7.68 -3.42 -15.73
C LEU A 227 7.59 -2.94 -14.30
N GLN A 228 8.20 -1.79 -13.97
CA GLN A 228 8.19 -1.17 -12.65
C GLN A 228 7.00 -0.24 -12.49
N ALA A 229 6.30 -0.31 -11.35
CA ALA A 229 5.39 0.76 -10.99
C ALA A 229 6.15 2.09 -11.07
N PRO A 230 5.58 3.12 -11.70
CA PRO A 230 6.27 4.40 -11.84
C PRO A 230 6.61 4.92 -10.44
N ALA A 231 7.90 4.89 -10.10
CA ALA A 231 8.42 5.58 -8.94
C ALA A 231 8.21 7.07 -9.21
N LEU A 232 7.30 7.67 -8.45
CA LEU A 232 7.15 9.12 -8.43
C LEU A 232 8.33 9.67 -7.62
N THR A 233 9.47 9.87 -8.28
CA THR A 233 10.59 10.59 -7.68
C THR A 233 10.24 12.07 -7.66
N VAL A 234 9.89 12.55 -6.47
CA VAL A 234 9.75 13.98 -6.21
C VAL A 234 11.13 14.52 -5.87
N ASP A 235 11.75 15.21 -6.82
CA ASP A 235 12.99 15.96 -6.59
C ASP A 235 12.63 17.22 -5.78
N ALA A 236 12.81 17.13 -4.46
CA ALA A 236 12.40 18.15 -3.49
C ALA A 236 13.11 19.50 -3.68
N ASP A 237 14.29 19.50 -4.31
CA ASP A 237 15.09 20.72 -4.52
C ASP A 237 14.76 21.40 -5.86
N ARG A 238 14.11 20.69 -6.79
CA ARG A 238 13.78 21.18 -8.14
C ARG A 238 12.31 21.19 -8.50
N GLY A 239 11.43 20.72 -7.62
CA GLY A 239 9.99 20.77 -7.83
C GLY A 239 9.49 19.96 -9.03
N THR A 240 10.21 18.94 -9.48
CA THR A 240 9.75 18.08 -10.58
C THR A 240 9.32 16.72 -10.05
N VAL A 241 8.11 16.29 -10.42
CA VAL A 241 7.72 14.87 -10.36
C VAL A 241 8.31 14.21 -11.60
N ARG A 242 9.35 13.41 -11.40
CA ARG A 242 9.85 12.53 -12.45
C ARG A 242 9.21 11.17 -12.25
N ILE A 243 8.73 10.60 -13.34
CA ILE A 243 8.68 9.14 -13.46
C ILE A 243 10.13 8.77 -13.72
N ASP A 244 10.74 7.91 -12.89
CA ASP A 244 12.10 7.45 -13.15
C ASP A 244 12.24 7.02 -14.63
N GLY A 245 13.15 7.70 -15.34
CA GLY A 245 13.33 7.59 -16.79
C GLY A 245 13.40 8.93 -17.57
N ASP A 246 12.94 10.04 -17.00
CA ASP A 246 13.01 11.35 -17.69
C ASP A 246 14.29 12.12 -17.35
N SER A 247 15.40 11.64 -17.90
CA SER A 247 16.31 12.58 -18.57
C SER A 247 15.93 12.50 -20.03
N ALA A 248 15.02 13.36 -20.49
CA ALA A 248 14.88 13.56 -21.93
C ALA A 248 16.16 14.26 -22.40
N PRO A 249 17.06 13.64 -23.19
CA PRO A 249 17.88 14.46 -24.07
C PRO A 249 16.91 15.15 -25.04
N SER A 250 17.22 16.39 -25.38
CA SER A 250 16.52 17.22 -26.36
C SER A 250 15.79 16.41 -27.43
N VAL A 251 14.49 16.71 -27.63
CA VAL A 251 13.64 16.17 -28.68
C VAL A 251 14.37 16.23 -30.02
N GLN A 252 15.01 15.14 -30.42
CA GLN A 252 15.16 14.81 -31.82
C GLN A 252 13.94 13.97 -32.16
N GLN A 253 13.13 14.51 -33.07
CA GLN A 253 12.08 13.78 -33.76
C GLN A 253 12.72 12.54 -34.39
N VAL A 254 12.58 11.39 -33.74
CA VAL A 254 12.78 10.09 -34.37
C VAL A 254 11.41 9.61 -34.77
N ASP A 255 11.23 9.38 -36.07
CA ASP A 255 10.03 8.81 -36.67
C ASP A 255 9.71 7.46 -36.02
N ALA A 256 8.76 7.45 -35.09
CA ALA A 256 8.29 6.26 -34.40
C ALA A 256 7.21 5.54 -35.25
N PRO A 257 7.33 4.22 -35.52
CA PRO A 257 6.23 3.40 -36.03
C PRO A 257 5.21 3.10 -34.90
N PRO A 258 4.00 2.59 -35.23
CA PRO A 258 2.73 3.20 -34.85
C PRO A 258 2.27 2.97 -33.38
N THR A 259 1.85 4.09 -32.77
CA THR A 259 0.83 4.26 -31.72
C THR A 259 0.95 3.47 -30.41
N ILE A 260 1.65 4.04 -29.41
CA ILE A 260 1.26 3.85 -28.01
C ILE A 260 -0.08 4.57 -27.83
N GLN A 261 -1.19 3.83 -27.76
CA GLN A 261 -2.49 4.43 -27.46
C GLN A 261 -2.52 4.83 -25.98
N ALA A 262 -2.84 6.10 -25.69
CA ALA A 262 -2.90 6.62 -24.32
C ALA A 262 -3.99 5.90 -23.52
N ALA A 263 -3.69 5.36 -22.33
CA ALA A 263 -4.69 4.80 -21.42
C ALA A 263 -5.70 5.87 -20.94
N ASP A 264 -6.88 5.44 -20.47
CA ASP A 264 -7.90 6.34 -19.91
C ASP A 264 -7.45 6.90 -18.54
N PHE A 265 -6.67 6.13 -17.79
CA PHE A 265 -5.93 6.57 -16.62
C PHE A 265 -4.45 6.70 -16.94
N GLY A 266 -3.89 7.92 -16.86
CA GLY A 266 -2.55 8.22 -17.37
C GLY A 266 -1.38 7.48 -16.71
N GLU A 267 -1.54 6.96 -15.48
CA GLU A 267 -0.52 6.12 -14.82
C GLU A 267 -0.60 4.64 -15.25
N ALA A 268 -1.68 4.22 -15.91
CA ALA A 268 -1.88 2.84 -16.30
C ALA A 268 -1.13 2.50 -17.60
N ILE A 269 -0.59 1.28 -17.65
CA ILE A 269 -0.06 0.71 -18.88
C ILE A 269 -1.22 0.19 -19.71
N TRP A 270 -1.32 0.62 -20.96
CA TRP A 270 -2.25 0.02 -21.89
C TRP A 270 -1.72 -1.32 -22.38
N ASN A 271 -2.36 -2.42 -21.98
CA ASN A 271 -2.06 -3.76 -22.47
C ASN A 271 -3.39 -4.50 -22.68
N PRO A 272 -3.97 -4.43 -23.88
CA PRO A 272 -5.38 -4.78 -24.07
C PRO A 272 -5.68 -6.26 -23.85
N ALA A 273 -6.86 -6.53 -23.32
CA ALA A 273 -7.51 -7.83 -23.37
C ALA A 273 -7.82 -8.22 -24.83
N SER A 274 -8.07 -9.51 -25.06
CA SER A 274 -8.58 -9.96 -26.36
C SER A 274 -9.92 -9.27 -26.66
N SER A 275 -10.13 -8.87 -27.92
CA SER A 275 -11.42 -8.35 -28.38
C SER A 275 -12.57 -9.37 -28.28
N SER A 276 -12.26 -10.64 -28.03
CA SER A 276 -13.26 -11.69 -27.75
C SER A 276 -13.77 -11.67 -26.30
N ASN A 277 -13.19 -10.85 -25.43
CA ASN A 277 -13.46 -10.90 -23.98
C ASN A 277 -14.20 -9.65 -23.44
N TYR A 278 -14.69 -8.78 -24.32
CA TYR A 278 -15.45 -7.58 -23.92
C TYR A 278 -16.42 -7.15 -25.03
N SER A 279 -17.45 -6.38 -24.67
CA SER A 279 -18.40 -5.82 -25.65
C SER A 279 -17.96 -4.41 -26.07
N THR A 280 -17.99 -4.12 -27.37
CA THR A 280 -17.72 -2.76 -27.90
C THR A 280 -18.94 -1.82 -27.78
N ALA A 281 -20.05 -2.29 -27.22
CA ALA A 281 -21.18 -1.45 -26.86
C ALA A 281 -20.75 -0.42 -25.80
N GLY A 282 -21.38 0.76 -25.80
CA GLY A 282 -21.04 1.82 -24.87
C GLY A 282 -21.30 1.41 -23.42
N ASN A 283 -20.33 1.67 -22.55
CA ASN A 283 -20.47 1.58 -21.11
C ASN A 283 -21.02 2.91 -20.55
N SER A 284 -21.92 2.81 -19.57
CA SER A 284 -22.48 4.00 -18.92
C SER A 284 -21.55 4.56 -17.82
N ASP A 285 -20.54 3.79 -17.38
CA ASP A 285 -19.49 4.21 -16.44
C ASP A 285 -20.02 4.82 -15.13
N THR A 286 -21.13 4.31 -14.59
CA THR A 286 -21.83 4.90 -13.44
C THR A 286 -21.46 4.31 -12.08
N ALA A 287 -20.65 3.24 -12.05
CA ALA A 287 -20.19 2.60 -10.82
C ALA A 287 -18.81 1.93 -10.99
N VAL A 288 -18.09 1.74 -9.89
CA VAL A 288 -16.81 1.00 -9.81
C VAL A 288 -17.00 -0.25 -8.97
N ILE A 289 -16.56 -1.39 -9.49
CA ILE A 289 -16.64 -2.68 -8.81
C ILE A 289 -15.23 -3.17 -8.51
N LEU A 290 -14.98 -3.45 -7.23
CA LEU A 290 -13.71 -3.97 -6.77
C LEU A 290 -13.75 -5.50 -6.72
N HIS A 291 -12.73 -6.10 -7.31
CA HIS A 291 -12.57 -7.55 -7.43
C HIS A 291 -11.23 -8.01 -6.87
N THR A 292 -11.15 -9.28 -6.53
CA THR A 292 -9.88 -9.98 -6.30
C THR A 292 -9.65 -10.96 -7.45
N MET A 293 -8.43 -11.02 -7.99
CA MET A 293 -8.11 -11.85 -9.15
C MET A 293 -8.24 -13.36 -8.90
N GLU A 294 -8.21 -13.79 -7.63
CA GLU A 294 -8.02 -15.19 -7.22
C GLU A 294 -6.77 -15.79 -7.89
N GLY A 295 -5.69 -14.99 -7.95
CA GLY A 295 -4.43 -15.34 -8.60
C GLY A 295 -3.49 -14.15 -8.83
N SER A 296 -2.48 -14.35 -9.66
CA SER A 296 -1.40 -13.36 -9.87
C SER A 296 -1.72 -12.33 -10.94
N TYR A 297 -1.10 -11.15 -10.81
CA TYR A 297 -1.20 -10.03 -11.75
C TYR A 297 -0.83 -10.45 -13.17
N ALA A 298 0.28 -11.18 -13.31
CA ALA A 298 0.76 -11.67 -14.59
C ALA A 298 -0.18 -12.74 -15.18
N GLY A 299 -0.73 -13.61 -14.33
CA GLY A 299 -1.71 -14.61 -14.72
C GLY A 299 -2.99 -13.98 -15.28
N ALA A 300 -3.56 -12.99 -14.59
CA ALA A 300 -4.75 -12.28 -15.04
C ALA A 300 -4.54 -11.57 -16.39
N ILE A 301 -3.37 -10.93 -16.59
CA ILE A 301 -3.02 -10.33 -17.88
C ILE A 301 -3.03 -11.39 -18.99
N ALA A 302 -2.30 -12.49 -18.78
CA ALA A 302 -2.19 -13.56 -19.77
C ALA A 302 -3.56 -14.18 -20.09
N TRP A 303 -4.41 -14.33 -19.07
CA TRP A 303 -5.74 -14.91 -19.21
C TRP A 303 -6.68 -14.01 -19.99
N PHE A 304 -6.76 -12.72 -19.65
CA PHE A 304 -7.62 -11.78 -20.37
C PHE A 304 -7.19 -11.54 -21.82
N GLN A 305 -5.95 -11.91 -22.18
CA GLN A 305 -5.47 -11.92 -23.56
C GLN A 305 -5.77 -13.22 -24.31
N ASN A 306 -6.19 -14.29 -23.61
CA ASN A 306 -6.65 -15.52 -24.23
C ASN A 306 -8.06 -15.29 -24.81
N PRO A 307 -8.28 -15.43 -26.14
CA PRO A 307 -9.59 -15.24 -26.74
C PRO A 307 -10.65 -16.27 -26.31
N ALA A 308 -10.25 -17.37 -25.67
CA ALA A 308 -11.15 -18.37 -25.11
C ALA A 308 -11.51 -18.11 -23.63
N ALA A 309 -11.03 -17.03 -23.03
CA ALA A 309 -11.26 -16.74 -21.61
C ALA A 309 -12.69 -16.28 -21.32
N GLU A 310 -13.32 -15.55 -22.25
CA GLU A 310 -14.68 -15.00 -22.11
C GLU A 310 -14.87 -14.16 -20.83
N VAL A 311 -13.78 -13.57 -20.31
CA VAL A 311 -13.76 -12.69 -19.13
C VAL A 311 -12.73 -11.58 -19.30
N SER A 312 -13.00 -10.41 -18.72
CA SER A 312 -12.04 -9.29 -18.66
C SER A 312 -12.44 -8.26 -17.62
N ALA A 313 -11.48 -7.44 -17.18
CA ALA A 313 -11.73 -6.24 -16.38
C ALA A 313 -11.07 -5.01 -17.04
N HIS A 314 -11.38 -3.81 -16.53
CA HIS A 314 -10.82 -2.58 -17.07
C HIS A 314 -9.39 -2.39 -16.57
N TYR A 315 -9.17 -2.59 -15.27
CA TYR A 315 -7.88 -2.36 -14.62
C TYR A 315 -7.44 -3.57 -13.80
N LEU A 316 -6.13 -3.85 -13.83
CA LEU A 316 -5.44 -4.84 -13.00
C LEU A 316 -4.40 -4.12 -12.15
N ILE A 317 -4.26 -4.50 -10.88
CA ILE A 317 -3.31 -3.87 -9.94
C ILE A 317 -2.44 -4.91 -9.27
N ARG A 318 -1.11 -4.71 -9.35
CA ARG A 318 -0.10 -5.60 -8.76
C ARG A 318 0.06 -5.33 -7.26
N LYS A 319 0.12 -6.38 -6.44
CA LYS A 319 0.28 -6.35 -4.98
C LYS A 319 1.61 -5.73 -4.57
N SER A 320 2.70 -6.13 -5.20
CA SER A 320 4.05 -5.80 -4.73
C SER A 320 4.38 -4.29 -4.76
N ASP A 321 3.96 -3.59 -5.81
CA ASP A 321 4.34 -2.19 -6.03
C ASP A 321 3.21 -1.28 -6.53
N GLY A 322 2.00 -1.82 -6.71
CA GLY A 322 0.83 -1.04 -7.15
C GLY A 322 0.85 -0.69 -8.64
N GLN A 323 1.62 -1.39 -9.48
CA GLN A 323 1.56 -1.20 -10.94
C GLN A 323 0.13 -1.42 -11.46
N ILE A 324 -0.34 -0.46 -12.26
CA ILE A 324 -1.67 -0.49 -12.87
C ILE A 324 -1.53 -0.84 -14.35
N THR A 325 -2.29 -1.84 -14.81
CA THR A 325 -2.48 -2.14 -16.24
C THR A 325 -3.95 -1.95 -16.60
N GLN A 326 -4.21 -1.21 -17.68
CA GLN A 326 -5.53 -1.11 -18.28
C GLN A 326 -5.66 -2.12 -19.42
N MET A 327 -6.65 -3.00 -19.32
CA MET A 327 -6.89 -4.08 -20.28
C MET A 327 -8.10 -3.79 -21.19
N VAL A 328 -9.10 -3.05 -20.71
CA VAL A 328 -10.27 -2.66 -21.50
C VAL A 328 -10.51 -1.16 -21.34
N ARG A 329 -10.86 -0.49 -22.44
CA ARG A 329 -11.27 0.93 -22.41
C ARG A 329 -12.51 1.09 -21.56
N GLU A 330 -12.55 2.10 -20.71
CA GLU A 330 -13.74 2.38 -19.88
C GLU A 330 -15.00 2.51 -20.73
N TYR A 331 -14.89 3.09 -21.93
CA TYR A 331 -16.02 3.21 -22.87
C TYR A 331 -16.63 1.85 -23.30
N HIS A 332 -15.86 0.76 -23.24
CA HIS A 332 -16.34 -0.58 -23.57
C HIS A 332 -16.78 -1.34 -22.32
N GLN A 333 -17.60 -2.37 -22.50
CA GLN A 333 -18.10 -3.17 -21.39
C GLN A 333 -17.17 -4.37 -21.20
N ALA A 334 -16.25 -4.29 -20.24
CA ALA A 334 -15.48 -5.46 -19.81
C ALA A 334 -16.40 -6.53 -19.21
N TRP A 335 -16.03 -7.80 -19.33
CA TRP A 335 -16.83 -8.93 -18.85
C TRP A 335 -16.35 -9.39 -17.47
N HIS A 336 -16.70 -8.63 -16.44
CA HIS A 336 -16.24 -8.87 -15.05
C HIS A 336 -17.37 -9.11 -14.04
N ALA A 337 -18.60 -8.67 -14.34
CA ALA A 337 -19.71 -8.66 -13.38
C ALA A 337 -21.07 -8.98 -14.04
N ALA A 338 -21.08 -9.91 -15.00
CA ALA A 338 -22.29 -10.42 -15.66
C ALA A 338 -23.29 -9.32 -16.10
N TYR A 339 -24.48 -9.26 -15.50
CA TYR A 339 -25.52 -8.29 -15.83
C TYR A 339 -25.15 -6.84 -15.52
N HIS A 340 -24.05 -6.60 -14.81
CA HIS A 340 -23.62 -5.29 -14.39
C HIS A 340 -22.59 -4.65 -15.34
N ASN A 341 -22.04 -5.41 -16.29
CA ASN A 341 -20.97 -4.98 -17.21
C ASN A 341 -21.27 -3.67 -17.95
N TYR A 342 -22.55 -3.39 -18.26
CA TYR A 342 -22.93 -2.25 -19.10
C TYR A 342 -22.85 -0.88 -18.43
N TYR A 343 -22.65 -0.83 -17.11
CA TYR A 343 -22.60 0.42 -16.35
C TYR A 343 -21.47 0.50 -15.33
N THR A 344 -20.63 -0.54 -15.24
CA THR A 344 -19.59 -0.67 -14.23
C THR A 344 -18.19 -0.64 -14.83
N ILE A 345 -17.24 -0.14 -14.04
CA ILE A 345 -15.81 -0.27 -14.28
C ILE A 345 -15.23 -1.23 -13.24
N GLY A 346 -14.81 -2.42 -13.68
CA GLY A 346 -14.12 -3.42 -12.86
C GLY A 346 -12.64 -3.15 -12.63
N ILE A 347 -12.21 -3.24 -11.37
CA ILE A 347 -10.81 -3.17 -10.94
C ILE A 347 -10.44 -4.47 -10.20
N GLU A 348 -9.49 -5.21 -10.75
CA GLU A 348 -8.97 -6.46 -10.20
C GLU A 348 -7.70 -6.21 -9.37
N HIS A 349 -7.66 -6.82 -8.19
CA HIS A 349 -6.53 -6.74 -7.25
C HIS A 349 -5.86 -8.10 -7.14
N GLU A 350 -4.54 -8.12 -7.27
CA GLU A 350 -3.74 -9.35 -7.21
C GLU A 350 -3.93 -10.10 -5.87
N GLY A 351 -4.01 -11.43 -5.96
CA GLY A 351 -4.05 -12.37 -4.85
C GLY A 351 -5.43 -12.95 -4.58
N TYR A 352 -5.79 -13.20 -3.32
CA TYR A 352 -6.96 -14.02 -2.92
C TYR A 352 -7.85 -13.32 -1.90
N ALA A 353 -9.17 -13.31 -2.11
CA ALA A 353 -10.13 -12.62 -1.23
C ALA A 353 -10.20 -13.24 0.17
N SER A 354 -9.86 -14.53 0.27
CA SER A 354 -9.76 -15.26 1.53
C SER A 354 -8.48 -14.98 2.33
N ASP A 355 -7.48 -14.30 1.74
CA ASP A 355 -6.21 -14.01 2.41
C ASP A 355 -6.27 -12.69 3.20
N ALA A 356 -6.10 -12.80 4.52
CA ALA A 356 -6.04 -11.67 5.45
C ALA A 356 -4.82 -10.75 5.23
N GLY A 357 -3.78 -11.24 4.55
CA GLY A 357 -2.56 -10.50 4.19
C GLY A 357 -2.54 -10.01 2.74
N ASN A 358 -3.65 -10.07 2.02
CA ASN A 358 -3.67 -9.74 0.59
C ASN A 358 -3.44 -8.25 0.31
N TRP A 359 -3.97 -7.39 1.17
CA TRP A 359 -4.20 -5.96 0.89
C TRP A 359 -2.98 -5.09 1.21
N SER A 360 -1.97 -5.14 0.34
CA SER A 360 -0.81 -4.26 0.46
C SER A 360 -1.22 -2.79 0.29
N SER A 361 -0.49 -1.91 0.98
CA SER A 361 -0.66 -0.46 0.85
C SER A 361 -0.49 0.04 -0.59
N ALA A 362 0.49 -0.50 -1.32
CA ALA A 362 0.77 -0.10 -2.69
C ALA A 362 -0.43 -0.37 -3.62
N MET A 363 -1.02 -1.56 -3.51
CA MET A 363 -2.17 -1.97 -4.29
C MET A 363 -3.44 -1.19 -3.93
N VAL A 364 -3.73 -1.04 -2.64
CA VAL A 364 -4.91 -0.28 -2.16
C VAL A 364 -4.83 1.19 -2.57
N ASN A 365 -3.64 1.81 -2.46
CA ASN A 365 -3.42 3.19 -2.88
C ASN A 365 -3.55 3.36 -4.39
N ALA A 366 -2.95 2.46 -5.19
CA ALA A 366 -3.09 2.47 -6.65
C ALA A 366 -4.57 2.36 -7.07
N SER A 367 -5.31 1.45 -6.44
CA SER A 367 -6.75 1.28 -6.68
C SER A 367 -7.54 2.53 -6.36
N ALA A 368 -7.27 3.15 -5.20
CA ALA A 368 -7.94 4.38 -4.83
C ALA A 368 -7.65 5.53 -5.79
N ARG A 369 -6.43 5.64 -6.34
CA ARG A 369 -6.10 6.65 -7.37
C ARG A 369 -6.90 6.44 -8.65
N VAL A 370 -7.01 5.20 -9.13
CA VAL A 370 -7.84 4.85 -10.30
C VAL A 370 -9.31 5.20 -10.03
N THR A 371 -9.88 4.74 -8.92
CA THR A 371 -11.28 4.98 -8.56
C THR A 371 -11.59 6.46 -8.40
N ARG A 372 -10.73 7.23 -7.72
CA ARG A 372 -10.89 8.68 -7.58
C ARG A 372 -10.85 9.39 -8.93
N SER A 373 -9.96 8.95 -9.82
CA SER A 373 -9.88 9.46 -11.20
C SER A 373 -11.16 9.17 -11.98
N ILE A 374 -11.70 7.94 -11.86
CA ILE A 374 -12.99 7.56 -12.46
C ILE A 374 -14.12 8.44 -11.92
N CYS A 375 -14.25 8.57 -10.59
CA CYS A 375 -15.27 9.43 -9.98
C CYS A 375 -15.21 10.87 -10.50
N THR A 376 -14.01 11.41 -10.66
CA THR A 376 -13.82 12.77 -11.16
C THR A 376 -14.15 12.89 -12.66
N ARG A 377 -13.66 11.96 -13.49
CA ARG A 377 -13.79 12.02 -14.95
C ARG A 377 -15.18 11.60 -15.45
N ARG A 378 -15.86 10.70 -14.73
CA ARG A 378 -17.12 10.05 -15.15
C ARG A 378 -18.32 10.47 -14.31
N GLY A 379 -18.12 11.22 -13.22
CA GLY A 379 -19.21 11.65 -12.33
C GLY A 379 -19.76 10.52 -11.43
N VAL A 380 -19.00 9.45 -11.23
CA VAL A 380 -19.35 8.40 -10.25
C VAL A 380 -19.32 9.00 -8.85
N ASN A 381 -20.39 8.79 -8.07
CA ASN A 381 -20.48 9.31 -6.71
C ASN A 381 -19.62 8.46 -5.73
N CYS A 382 -18.34 8.81 -5.59
CA CYS A 382 -17.44 8.17 -4.63
C CYS A 382 -17.91 8.32 -3.16
N ALA A 383 -18.70 9.34 -2.82
CA ALA A 383 -19.22 9.51 -1.46
C ALA A 383 -20.29 8.48 -1.11
N SER A 384 -20.88 7.80 -2.11
CA SER A 384 -21.78 6.67 -1.86
C SER A 384 -21.05 5.33 -1.77
N ALA A 385 -19.72 5.31 -1.78
CA ALA A 385 -18.94 4.09 -1.60
C ALA A 385 -19.30 3.34 -0.31
N TRP A 386 -19.17 2.02 -0.32
CA TRP A 386 -19.40 1.21 0.86
C TRP A 386 -18.45 1.59 2.00
N GLN A 387 -19.03 1.77 3.19
CA GLN A 387 -18.32 2.20 4.41
C GLN A 387 -18.47 1.20 5.56
N GLY A 388 -19.21 0.11 5.35
CA GLY A 388 -19.39 -0.91 6.38
C GLY A 388 -18.22 -1.91 6.44
N PRO A 389 -18.34 -2.96 7.26
CA PRO A 389 -17.31 -3.97 7.38
C PRO A 389 -17.12 -4.74 6.07
N GLY A 390 -15.99 -5.42 5.93
CA GLY A 390 -15.82 -6.45 4.92
C GLY A 390 -16.72 -7.66 5.22
N TYR A 391 -16.86 -8.53 4.23
CA TYR A 391 -17.79 -9.66 4.22
C TYR A 391 -17.12 -10.90 3.63
N ASP A 392 -17.52 -12.08 4.09
CA ASP A 392 -17.02 -13.40 3.65
C ASP A 392 -18.04 -14.17 2.81
N THR A 393 -19.23 -13.60 2.63
CA THR A 393 -20.36 -14.15 1.88
C THR A 393 -21.05 -13.04 1.10
N TRP A 394 -21.93 -13.41 0.17
CA TRP A 394 -22.71 -12.43 -0.60
C TRP A 394 -23.39 -11.39 0.30
N HIS A 395 -23.15 -10.11 0.04
CA HIS A 395 -23.56 -8.99 0.87
C HIS A 395 -24.22 -7.90 0.04
N LEU A 396 -25.48 -8.11 -0.37
CA LEU A 396 -26.20 -7.14 -1.20
C LEU A 396 -26.28 -5.75 -0.52
N VAL A 397 -25.81 -4.72 -1.23
CA VAL A 397 -25.94 -3.33 -0.82
C VAL A 397 -26.88 -2.56 -1.75
N PRO A 398 -27.50 -1.46 -1.29
CA PRO A 398 -28.35 -0.63 -2.13
C PRO A 398 -27.68 -0.17 -3.45
N ASP A 399 -28.46 -0.07 -4.52
CA ASP A 399 -27.96 0.29 -5.86
C ASP A 399 -27.35 1.70 -5.93
N ASN A 400 -27.72 2.60 -5.01
CA ASN A 400 -27.16 3.94 -4.94
C ASN A 400 -25.70 3.96 -4.41
N VAL A 401 -25.21 2.87 -3.84
CA VAL A 401 -23.79 2.69 -3.53
C VAL A 401 -23.05 2.53 -4.87
N ARG A 402 -22.13 3.43 -5.22
CA ARG A 402 -21.51 3.44 -6.57
C ARG A 402 -20.08 2.93 -6.61
N VAL A 403 -19.44 2.76 -5.46
CA VAL A 403 -18.18 2.03 -5.34
C VAL A 403 -18.41 0.90 -4.34
N LYS A 404 -18.36 -0.34 -4.81
CA LYS A 404 -18.71 -1.53 -4.02
C LYS A 404 -17.92 -2.74 -4.49
N GLY A 405 -17.92 -3.81 -3.71
CA GLY A 405 -17.29 -5.05 -4.12
C GLY A 405 -18.21 -5.90 -5.00
N HIS A 406 -17.63 -6.86 -5.71
CA HIS A 406 -18.35 -7.76 -6.59
C HIS A 406 -19.43 -8.59 -5.87
N GLY A 407 -19.12 -9.08 -4.66
CA GLY A 407 -20.08 -9.79 -3.80
C GLY A 407 -21.21 -8.92 -3.25
N MET A 408 -21.26 -7.62 -3.58
CA MET A 408 -22.32 -6.69 -3.17
C MET A 408 -23.36 -6.40 -4.26
N LEU A 409 -23.21 -7.04 -5.42
CA LEU A 409 -24.14 -6.90 -6.54
C LEU A 409 -25.34 -7.83 -6.41
N SER A 410 -26.44 -7.45 -7.03
CA SER A 410 -27.60 -8.33 -7.17
C SER A 410 -27.27 -9.50 -8.10
N SER A 411 -27.97 -10.63 -7.92
CA SER A 411 -27.77 -11.84 -8.74
C SER A 411 -26.35 -12.45 -8.72
N ASN A 412 -25.57 -12.16 -7.66
CA ASN A 412 -24.19 -12.62 -7.45
C ASN A 412 -24.02 -13.45 -6.15
N GLN A 413 -24.98 -14.30 -5.82
CA GLN A 413 -25.04 -15.01 -4.53
C GLN A 413 -23.86 -15.96 -4.25
N ASN A 414 -23.08 -16.33 -5.28
CA ASN A 414 -21.88 -17.16 -5.18
C ASN A 414 -20.58 -16.34 -5.08
N ARG A 415 -20.65 -15.01 -4.97
CA ARG A 415 -19.48 -14.12 -4.94
C ARG A 415 -19.34 -13.40 -3.61
N TYR A 416 -18.11 -13.21 -3.17
CA TYR A 416 -17.77 -12.53 -1.92
C TYR A 416 -16.56 -11.60 -2.05
N ASP A 417 -15.92 -11.49 -3.22
CA ASP A 417 -14.78 -10.61 -3.43
C ASP A 417 -15.19 -9.12 -3.35
N PRO A 418 -14.31 -8.22 -2.87
CA PRO A 418 -12.90 -8.45 -2.49
C PRO A 418 -12.70 -9.10 -1.11
N GLY A 419 -13.76 -9.52 -0.42
CA GLY A 419 -13.66 -10.33 0.78
C GLY A 419 -13.52 -9.54 2.09
N LYS A 420 -13.45 -10.31 3.18
CA LYS A 420 -13.63 -9.81 4.55
C LYS A 420 -12.57 -8.80 4.96
N PHE A 421 -11.35 -8.97 4.46
CA PHE A 421 -10.20 -8.18 4.89
C PHE A 421 -9.89 -7.00 3.97
N PHE A 422 -10.71 -6.75 2.94
CA PHE A 422 -10.56 -5.53 2.15
C PHE A 422 -10.75 -4.29 3.05
N PRO A 423 -9.84 -3.31 3.04
CA PRO A 423 -9.85 -2.21 4.00
C PRO A 423 -10.85 -1.11 3.62
N TRP A 424 -12.16 -1.42 3.59
CA TRP A 424 -13.22 -0.52 3.12
C TRP A 424 -13.20 0.88 3.74
N SER A 425 -13.00 0.99 5.05
CA SER A 425 -12.92 2.31 5.74
C SER A 425 -11.72 3.14 5.28
N GLY A 426 -10.54 2.50 5.16
CA GLY A 426 -9.33 3.15 4.62
C GLY A 426 -9.49 3.51 3.15
N TYR A 427 -10.05 2.61 2.35
CA TYR A 427 -10.31 2.82 0.94
C TYR A 427 -11.31 3.96 0.70
N TYR A 428 -12.42 4.00 1.44
CA TYR A 428 -13.40 5.08 1.42
C TYR A 428 -12.73 6.43 1.67
N SER A 429 -11.83 6.47 2.66
CA SER A 429 -11.04 7.67 2.97
C SER A 429 -10.18 8.05 1.77
N LEU A 430 -9.39 7.12 1.21
CA LEU A 430 -8.51 7.40 0.07
C LEU A 430 -9.26 7.94 -1.16
N ILE A 431 -10.43 7.39 -1.50
CA ILE A 431 -11.20 7.83 -2.68
C ILE A 431 -11.97 9.14 -2.46
N ASN A 432 -12.31 9.48 -1.22
CA ASN A 432 -13.01 10.72 -0.87
C ASN A 432 -12.08 11.84 -0.36
N GLY A 433 -10.76 11.64 -0.40
CA GLY A 433 -9.76 12.67 -0.10
C GLY A 433 -9.32 12.74 1.36
N GLY A 434 -9.30 11.58 2.04
CA GLY A 434 -9.20 11.44 3.49
C GLY A 434 -10.53 11.80 4.15
N ALA A 435 -10.72 11.44 5.42
CA ALA A 435 -11.58 12.30 6.23
C ALA A 435 -11.05 13.74 6.04
N PRO A 436 -11.90 14.74 5.76
CA PRO A 436 -11.44 16.11 5.78
C PRO A 436 -10.67 16.28 7.09
N PRO A 437 -9.45 16.82 7.05
CA PRO A 437 -8.70 16.99 8.26
C PRO A 437 -9.62 17.84 9.19
N PRO A 438 -9.65 17.58 10.51
CA PRO A 438 -10.68 18.13 11.39
C PRO A 438 -10.79 19.65 11.20
N ALA A 439 -11.96 20.28 11.43
CA ALA A 439 -12.22 21.65 10.94
C ALA A 439 -11.18 22.72 11.40
N ASP A 440 -10.38 22.40 12.41
CA ASP A 440 -9.23 23.11 12.95
C ASP A 440 -7.92 22.99 12.13
N THR A 441 -7.87 22.13 11.12
CA THR A 441 -6.71 21.88 10.23
C THR A 441 -6.77 22.64 8.91
N ARG A 442 -7.72 23.57 8.78
CA ARG A 442 -7.78 24.52 7.68
C ARG A 442 -6.49 25.34 7.66
N TYR A 443 -5.88 25.44 6.49
CA TYR A 443 -4.71 26.27 6.27
C TYR A 443 -5.15 27.59 5.69
N TRP A 444 -4.85 28.69 6.37
CA TRP A 444 -5.25 30.02 5.94
C TRP A 444 -4.25 30.56 4.94
N VAL A 445 -4.74 31.03 3.81
CA VAL A 445 -3.95 31.62 2.73
C VAL A 445 -4.59 32.92 2.28
N ASP A 446 -3.78 33.90 1.91
CA ASP A 446 -4.29 35.12 1.30
C ASP A 446 -4.14 35.05 -0.22
N THR A 447 -5.21 35.38 -0.95
CA THR A 447 -5.21 35.51 -2.41
C THR A 447 -5.23 36.97 -2.84
N PHE A 448 -4.38 37.35 -3.80
CA PHE A 448 -4.28 38.75 -4.25
C PHE A 448 -5.40 39.18 -5.22
N ALA A 449 -6.14 38.22 -5.78
CA ALA A 449 -7.25 38.44 -6.70
C ALA A 449 -8.24 37.27 -6.64
N ASP A 450 -9.43 37.47 -7.22
CA ASP A 450 -10.41 36.42 -7.41
C ASP A 450 -9.79 35.28 -8.23
N ALA A 451 -9.77 34.08 -7.66
CA ALA A 451 -9.15 32.91 -8.25
C ALA A 451 -10.22 32.03 -8.93
N PRO A 452 -10.09 31.75 -10.24
CA PRO A 452 -10.95 30.79 -10.92
C PRO A 452 -10.82 29.40 -10.28
N GLY A 453 -11.96 28.78 -9.98
CA GLY A 453 -12.06 27.43 -9.43
C GLY A 453 -12.31 26.38 -10.51
N PHE A 454 -11.76 25.18 -10.32
CA PHE A 454 -11.80 24.09 -11.29
C PHE A 454 -12.11 22.75 -10.63
N GLY A 455 -12.76 21.85 -11.38
CA GLY A 455 -13.06 20.48 -10.92
C GLY A 455 -11.81 19.59 -10.75
N SER A 456 -10.70 19.94 -11.39
CA SER A 456 -9.41 19.26 -11.20
C SER A 456 -8.24 20.22 -11.47
N PRO A 457 -7.02 19.91 -10.98
CA PRO A 457 -5.78 20.66 -11.25
C PRO A 457 -5.36 20.72 -12.72
N SER A 458 -5.94 19.88 -13.58
CA SER A 458 -5.66 19.83 -15.01
C SER A 458 -6.80 20.36 -15.88
N SER A 459 -8.00 20.51 -15.31
CA SER A 459 -9.20 20.95 -16.04
C SER A 459 -9.04 22.37 -16.57
N THR A 460 -9.34 22.61 -17.84
CA THR A 460 -9.42 23.96 -18.43
C THR A 460 -10.80 24.60 -18.26
N ALA A 461 -11.80 23.85 -17.80
CA ALA A 461 -13.16 24.33 -17.60
C ALA A 461 -13.34 24.85 -16.17
N GLN A 462 -13.62 26.14 -16.04
CA GLN A 462 -13.91 26.79 -14.77
C GLN A 462 -15.26 26.31 -14.23
N THR A 463 -15.30 25.96 -12.95
CA THR A 463 -16.50 25.50 -12.23
C THR A 463 -17.03 26.54 -11.25
N GLY A 464 -16.24 27.56 -10.92
CA GLY A 464 -16.62 28.61 -9.98
C GLY A 464 -15.52 29.63 -9.74
N THR A 465 -15.61 30.38 -8.64
CA THR A 465 -14.66 31.42 -8.25
C THR A 465 -14.49 31.44 -6.73
N LEU A 466 -13.24 31.53 -6.29
CA LEU A 466 -12.85 31.88 -4.93
C LEU A 466 -12.52 33.38 -4.90
N TYR A 467 -13.13 34.15 -4.02
CA TYR A 467 -12.92 35.59 -3.96
C TYR A 467 -11.55 35.94 -3.36
N ALA A 468 -11.02 37.10 -3.76
CA ALA A 468 -9.79 37.64 -3.20
C ALA A 468 -9.90 37.85 -1.68
N GLY A 469 -8.82 37.57 -0.95
CA GLY A 469 -8.74 37.79 0.49
C GLY A 469 -8.23 36.57 1.25
N THR A 470 -8.53 36.53 2.56
CA THR A 470 -8.12 35.43 3.43
C THR A 470 -9.07 34.26 3.30
N ASN A 471 -8.56 33.17 2.73
CA ASN A 471 -9.27 31.96 2.40
C ASN A 471 -8.68 30.77 3.17
N TYR A 472 -9.46 29.72 3.37
CA TYR A 472 -8.90 28.46 3.85
C TYR A 472 -8.63 27.51 2.69
N VAL A 473 -7.68 26.59 2.86
CA VAL A 473 -7.41 25.47 1.96
C VAL A 473 -7.18 24.21 2.77
N TYR A 474 -7.38 23.05 2.14
CA TYR A 474 -7.23 21.75 2.77
C TYR A 474 -5.85 21.13 2.54
N CYS A 475 -5.36 21.23 1.30
CA CYS A 475 -4.13 20.59 0.86
C CYS A 475 -3.75 21.14 -0.52
N LYS A 476 -2.55 20.79 -0.98
CA LYS A 476 -2.06 21.11 -2.33
C LYS A 476 -1.83 19.86 -3.18
N THR A 477 -1.81 20.03 -4.49
CA THR A 477 -1.37 19.01 -5.45
C THR A 477 -0.68 19.66 -6.64
N TRP A 478 0.10 18.87 -7.37
CA TRP A 478 0.74 19.32 -8.61
C TRP A 478 -0.24 19.23 -9.78
N GLY A 479 -0.26 20.24 -10.64
CA GLY A 479 -1.17 20.27 -11.79
C GLY A 479 -0.65 21.12 -12.95
N ARG A 480 -1.58 21.65 -13.75
CA ARG A 480 -1.26 22.55 -14.85
C ARG A 480 -0.52 23.79 -14.34
N GLU A 481 0.47 24.27 -15.09
CA GLU A 481 1.05 25.59 -14.85
C GLU A 481 0.04 26.71 -15.15
N ILE A 482 -0.14 27.62 -14.20
CA ILE A 482 -0.72 28.94 -14.47
C ILE A 482 0.42 29.95 -14.51
N ARG A 483 0.51 30.73 -15.59
CA ARG A 483 1.59 31.69 -15.84
C ARG A 483 1.06 33.04 -16.29
N ASN A 484 1.69 34.10 -15.78
CA ASN A 484 1.59 35.44 -16.33
C ASN A 484 2.98 36.10 -16.29
N GLY A 485 3.61 36.25 -17.46
CA GLY A 485 4.99 36.72 -17.57
C GLY A 485 5.96 35.79 -16.83
N VAL A 486 6.71 36.36 -15.88
CA VAL A 486 7.70 35.63 -15.06
C VAL A 486 7.08 34.94 -13.84
N SER A 487 5.85 35.28 -13.47
CA SER A 487 5.15 34.66 -12.35
C SER A 487 4.42 33.41 -12.81
N PHE A 488 4.61 32.30 -12.12
CA PHE A 488 3.96 31.03 -12.43
C PHE A 488 3.82 30.14 -11.21
N ASN A 489 2.85 29.23 -11.24
CA ASN A 489 2.72 28.22 -10.20
C ASN A 489 2.06 26.94 -10.74
N HIS A 490 2.61 25.79 -10.38
CA HIS A 490 2.09 24.46 -10.66
C HIS A 490 1.29 23.86 -9.51
N TRP A 491 1.34 24.46 -8.32
CA TRP A 491 0.55 24.00 -7.19
C TRP A 491 -0.89 24.45 -7.33
N TRP A 492 -1.78 23.52 -6.99
CA TRP A 492 -3.22 23.70 -6.93
C TRP A 492 -3.70 23.41 -5.53
N LEU A 493 -4.53 24.29 -5.00
CA LEU A 493 -5.04 24.26 -3.64
C LEU A 493 -6.47 23.75 -3.66
N LYS A 494 -6.77 22.75 -2.83
CA LYS A 494 -8.13 22.25 -2.64
C LYS A 494 -8.86 23.12 -1.63
N THR A 495 -10.02 23.66 -1.99
CA THR A 495 -10.82 24.56 -1.14
C THR A 495 -12.30 24.56 -1.53
N ASP A 496 -13.13 25.26 -0.78
CA ASP A 496 -14.51 25.54 -1.14
C ASP A 496 -14.58 26.94 -1.77
N LEU A 497 -15.25 27.04 -2.91
CA LEU A 497 -15.40 28.30 -3.63
C LEU A 497 -16.53 29.13 -3.03
N ASP A 498 -16.39 30.45 -3.04
CA ASP A 498 -17.49 31.37 -2.70
C ASP A 498 -18.66 31.23 -3.68
N VAL A 499 -18.35 31.01 -4.96
CA VAL A 499 -19.33 30.77 -6.02
C VAL A 499 -18.98 29.48 -6.73
N GLY A 500 -19.87 28.50 -6.69
CA GLY A 500 -19.70 27.20 -7.35
C GLY A 500 -19.75 26.04 -6.36
N PRO A 501 -19.34 24.84 -6.79
CA PRO A 501 -19.30 23.67 -5.93
C PRO A 501 -18.19 23.78 -4.87
N ALA A 502 -18.36 23.05 -3.77
CA ALA A 502 -17.33 22.85 -2.75
C ALA A 502 -16.19 21.91 -3.25
N ALA A 503 -15.09 21.84 -2.49
CA ALA A 503 -13.97 20.94 -2.74
C ALA A 503 -13.35 21.04 -4.15
N GLN A 504 -13.25 22.25 -4.67
CA GLN A 504 -12.66 22.57 -5.98
C GLN A 504 -11.18 22.97 -5.86
N TRP A 505 -10.55 23.19 -7.00
CA TRP A 505 -9.14 23.54 -7.12
C TRP A 505 -8.96 24.97 -7.58
N VAL A 506 -8.13 25.73 -6.87
CA VAL A 506 -7.63 27.04 -7.30
C VAL A 506 -6.12 26.98 -7.44
N SER A 507 -5.55 27.72 -8.38
CA SER A 507 -4.08 27.73 -8.52
C SER A 507 -3.43 28.53 -7.39
N ALA A 508 -2.34 28.01 -6.83
CA ALA A 508 -1.50 28.74 -5.88
C ALA A 508 -0.80 29.96 -6.51
N TYR A 509 -0.88 30.12 -7.84
CA TYR A 509 -0.49 31.35 -8.52
C TYR A 509 -1.14 32.58 -7.90
N TYR A 510 -2.36 32.46 -7.35
CA TYR A 510 -3.09 33.58 -6.75
C TYR A 510 -2.67 33.92 -5.31
N LEU A 511 -1.74 33.17 -4.70
CA LEU A 511 -1.28 33.44 -3.33
C LEU A 511 -0.48 34.74 -3.26
N ASP A 512 -0.77 35.57 -2.25
CA ASP A 512 -0.19 36.92 -2.12
C ASP A 512 1.22 36.93 -1.51
N ARG A 513 1.61 35.86 -0.80
CA ARG A 513 2.80 35.86 0.07
C ARG A 513 4.00 35.08 -0.47
N TRP A 514 3.81 34.19 -1.44
CA TRP A 514 4.80 33.17 -1.82
C TRP A 514 5.26 33.29 -3.26
N GLY A 515 6.45 32.77 -3.55
CA GLY A 515 7.05 32.83 -4.87
C GLY A 515 6.50 31.80 -5.85
N ASN A 516 7.16 31.72 -7.01
CA ASN A 516 6.84 30.71 -8.01
C ASN A 516 7.03 29.29 -7.45
N ASP A 517 6.09 28.39 -7.75
CA ASP A 517 6.06 27.00 -7.28
C ASP A 517 6.20 26.83 -5.76
N GLU A 518 5.78 27.84 -5.01
CA GLU A 518 5.58 27.76 -3.56
C GLU A 518 4.09 27.75 -3.22
N ALA A 519 3.72 26.97 -2.21
CA ALA A 519 2.35 26.86 -1.72
C ALA A 519 2.36 26.58 -0.22
N ARG A 520 2.41 27.67 0.55
CA ARG A 520 2.47 27.68 2.01
C ARG A 520 1.24 28.39 2.58
N ASP A 521 0.94 28.12 3.83
CA ASP A 521 -0.05 28.90 4.56
C ASP A 521 0.52 30.25 5.03
N ASN A 522 -0.34 31.13 5.52
CA ASN A 522 0.00 32.49 5.94
C ASN A 522 1.05 32.55 7.07
N ASP A 523 1.23 31.46 7.82
CA ASP A 523 2.24 31.33 8.88
C ASP A 523 3.60 30.81 8.34
N GLY A 524 3.69 30.51 7.05
CA GLY A 524 4.90 30.04 6.37
C GLY A 524 5.10 28.53 6.39
N TYR A 525 4.12 27.75 6.86
CA TYR A 525 4.18 26.29 6.83
C TYR A 525 3.79 25.77 5.45
N ASP A 526 4.55 24.79 4.97
CA ASP A 526 4.23 24.15 3.70
C ASP A 526 2.88 23.41 3.78
N LEU A 527 2.04 23.60 2.76
CA LEU A 527 0.73 22.94 2.74
C LEU A 527 0.90 21.43 2.50
N PRO A 528 0.12 20.56 3.17
CA PRO A 528 0.26 19.13 2.97
C PRO A 528 -0.26 18.73 1.59
N ARG A 529 0.33 17.68 1.02
CA ARG A 529 -0.10 17.14 -0.27
C ARG A 529 -1.35 16.30 -0.13
N CYS A 530 -2.32 16.51 -1.01
CA CYS A 530 -3.61 15.82 -0.97
C CYS A 530 -3.49 14.30 -1.13
N GLU A 531 -2.44 13.82 -1.78
CA GLU A 531 -2.22 12.40 -2.09
C GLU A 531 -1.72 11.60 -0.89
N VAL A 532 -1.21 12.28 0.14
CA VAL A 532 -0.55 11.67 1.30
C VAL A 532 -1.12 12.21 2.61
N LEU A 533 -2.34 12.76 2.59
CA LEU A 533 -2.98 13.23 3.82
C LEU A 533 -3.12 12.08 4.83
N PRO A 534 -2.63 12.26 6.07
CA PRO A 534 -2.81 11.29 7.13
C PRO A 534 -4.28 11.09 7.43
N TYR A 535 -4.67 9.82 7.60
CA TYR A 535 -6.01 9.39 7.96
C TYR A 535 -5.92 8.33 9.06
N GLY A 536 -7.06 7.87 9.58
CA GLY A 536 -7.05 6.82 10.60
C GLY A 536 -6.39 7.22 11.91
N LYS A 537 -5.91 6.23 12.66
CA LYS A 537 -5.21 6.45 13.94
C LYS A 537 -3.91 7.24 13.78
N ILE A 538 -3.23 7.12 12.64
CA ILE A 538 -2.07 7.93 12.31
C ILE A 538 -2.48 9.39 12.09
N GLY A 539 -3.56 9.63 11.36
CA GLY A 539 -4.15 10.96 11.17
C GLY A 539 -4.63 11.60 12.47
N GLU A 540 -5.42 10.88 13.27
CA GLU A 540 -5.85 11.33 14.61
C GLU A 540 -4.63 11.78 15.43
N LYS A 541 -3.57 10.98 15.45
CA LYS A 541 -2.34 11.29 16.15
C LYS A 541 -1.64 12.52 15.59
N TYR A 542 -1.47 12.58 14.26
CA TYR A 542 -0.80 13.68 13.58
C TYR A 542 -1.49 15.02 13.82
N TYR A 543 -2.82 15.07 13.68
CA TYR A 543 -3.57 16.31 13.90
C TYR A 543 -3.64 16.67 15.38
N ALA A 544 -3.72 15.71 16.30
CA ALA A 544 -3.60 15.97 17.74
C ALA A 544 -2.23 16.56 18.13
N MET A 545 -1.18 16.31 17.34
CA MET A 545 0.14 16.94 17.51
C MET A 545 0.26 18.32 16.87
N GLY A 546 -0.78 18.82 16.20
CA GLY A 546 -0.76 20.10 15.47
C GLY A 546 -0.52 19.97 13.97
N GLY A 547 -0.56 18.76 13.41
CA GLY A 547 -0.43 18.51 11.97
C GLY A 547 0.91 19.04 11.41
N VAL A 548 0.86 19.83 10.34
CA VAL A 548 2.07 20.40 9.70
C VAL A 548 2.86 21.33 10.62
N ARG A 549 2.21 21.86 11.67
CA ARG A 549 2.84 22.72 12.70
C ARG A 549 3.51 21.90 13.80
N SER A 550 3.30 20.57 13.81
CA SER A 550 3.98 19.67 14.74
C SER A 550 5.46 19.51 14.38
N VAL A 551 6.21 18.89 15.28
CA VAL A 551 7.62 18.53 15.04
C VAL A 551 7.81 17.64 13.81
N LEU A 552 6.78 16.89 13.39
CA LEU A 552 6.84 15.98 12.25
C LEU A 552 6.87 16.70 10.90
N GLY A 553 6.29 17.91 10.82
CA GLY A 553 6.14 18.64 9.57
C GLY A 553 5.17 17.96 8.59
N VAL A 554 5.31 18.27 7.30
CA VAL A 554 4.40 17.78 6.26
C VAL A 554 4.49 16.26 6.06
N PRO A 555 3.38 15.59 5.68
CA PRO A 555 3.40 14.17 5.30
C PRO A 555 4.22 13.99 4.01
N LYS A 556 5.11 12.99 4.00
CA LYS A 556 6.05 12.74 2.89
C LYS A 556 5.56 11.61 2.00
N LEU A 557 5.20 10.47 2.61
CA LEU A 557 4.70 9.28 1.93
C LEU A 557 3.29 8.94 2.39
N ALA A 558 2.56 8.18 1.59
CA ALA A 558 1.29 7.59 2.02
C ALA A 558 1.55 6.56 3.14
N GLU A 559 0.49 6.24 3.88
CA GLU A 559 0.55 5.19 4.89
C GLU A 559 0.95 3.83 4.28
N ALA A 560 1.85 3.12 4.95
CA ALA A 560 2.43 1.85 4.53
C ALA A 560 2.37 0.81 5.66
N ASP A 561 2.55 -0.47 5.30
CA ASP A 561 2.63 -1.57 6.26
C ASP A 561 3.99 -1.55 6.99
N SER A 562 3.97 -1.77 8.31
CA SER A 562 5.20 -1.97 9.11
C SER A 562 5.59 -3.45 9.13
N GLN A 563 6.84 -3.76 9.49
CA GLN A 563 7.41 -5.11 9.42
C GLN A 563 6.77 -6.12 10.39
N LEU A 564 6.03 -5.66 11.42
CA LEU A 564 5.41 -6.51 12.44
C LEU A 564 3.88 -6.36 12.51
N GLY A 565 3.21 -6.19 11.38
CA GLY A 565 1.73 -6.23 11.31
C GLY A 565 1.02 -4.95 11.76
N GLY A 566 1.76 -3.85 11.93
CA GLY A 566 1.22 -2.49 12.12
C GLY A 566 1.23 -1.65 10.84
N ARG A 567 0.99 -0.34 10.98
CA ARG A 567 1.00 0.65 9.91
C ARG A 567 1.93 1.81 10.27
N PHE A 568 2.55 2.45 9.30
CA PHE A 568 3.32 3.67 9.55
C PHE A 568 3.15 4.70 8.44
N GLN A 569 3.42 5.96 8.76
CA GLN A 569 3.52 7.01 7.76
C GLN A 569 4.78 7.84 8.00
N GLU A 570 5.48 8.17 6.91
CA GLU A 570 6.64 9.05 6.95
C GLU A 570 6.26 10.51 6.73
N PHE A 571 6.84 11.38 7.55
CA PHE A 571 6.72 12.83 7.54
C PHE A 571 8.09 13.45 7.28
N ALA A 572 8.14 14.76 7.07
CA ALA A 572 9.38 15.49 6.80
C ALA A 572 10.47 15.21 7.85
N ASN A 573 10.09 15.15 9.13
CA ASN A 573 11.03 15.07 10.25
C ASN A 573 10.82 13.85 11.17
N GLY A 574 10.00 12.88 10.77
CA GLY A 574 9.71 11.73 11.61
C GLY A 574 8.76 10.72 10.99
N ILE A 575 8.34 9.75 11.80
CA ILE A 575 7.29 8.81 11.45
C ILE A 575 6.21 8.81 12.53
N ILE A 576 5.01 8.42 12.17
CA ILE A 576 4.05 7.87 13.13
C ILE A 576 3.92 6.39 12.85
N LEU A 577 4.13 5.58 13.88
CA LEU A 577 4.02 4.13 13.83
C LEU A 577 2.81 3.72 14.66
N TRP A 578 1.94 2.89 14.09
CA TRP A 578 0.71 2.41 14.70
C TRP A 578 0.65 0.89 14.73
N HIS A 579 0.12 0.33 15.80
CA HIS A 579 -0.26 -1.07 15.91
C HIS A 579 -1.50 -1.22 16.78
N SER A 580 -2.30 -2.26 16.55
CA SER A 580 -3.59 -2.48 17.24
C SER A 580 -3.46 -2.57 18.76
N GLN A 581 -2.35 -3.12 19.26
CA GLN A 581 -2.11 -3.31 20.69
C GLN A 581 -1.52 -2.08 21.40
N SER A 582 -0.83 -1.19 20.69
CA SER A 582 -0.12 -0.05 21.29
C SER A 582 -0.75 1.29 20.94
N GLY A 583 -1.43 1.42 19.80
CA GLY A 583 -1.89 2.70 19.26
C GLY A 583 -0.83 3.38 18.38
N ALA A 584 -1.09 4.64 18.02
CA ALA A 584 -0.25 5.44 17.11
C ALA A 584 0.64 6.39 17.91
N PHE A 585 1.96 6.33 17.68
CA PHE A 585 2.92 7.19 18.35
C PHE A 585 3.94 7.75 17.37
N ALA A 586 4.35 9.00 17.62
CA ALA A 586 5.35 9.65 16.81
C ALA A 586 6.76 9.26 17.27
N ILE A 587 7.64 8.99 16.32
CA ILE A 587 9.06 8.74 16.53
C ILE A 587 9.80 9.70 15.59
N TYR A 588 10.66 10.56 16.12
CA TYR A 588 11.33 11.60 15.34
C TYR A 588 12.75 11.87 15.84
N GLY A 589 13.48 12.72 15.11
CA GLY A 589 14.82 13.16 15.51
C GLY A 589 15.83 12.04 15.74
N ALA A 590 16.67 12.19 16.75
CA ALA A 590 17.76 11.26 17.05
C ALA A 590 17.27 9.89 17.54
N ILE A 591 16.14 9.82 18.23
CA ILE A 591 15.54 8.54 18.63
C ILE A 591 15.10 7.76 17.40
N LEU A 592 14.45 8.41 16.42
CA LEU A 592 14.11 7.75 15.15
C LEU A 592 15.35 7.25 14.40
N ALA A 593 16.40 8.08 14.33
CA ALA A 593 17.64 7.68 13.67
C ALA A 593 18.24 6.42 14.32
N GLN A 594 18.27 6.37 15.65
CA GLN A 594 18.79 5.21 16.37
C GLN A 594 17.89 3.99 16.25
N PHE A 595 16.56 4.16 16.38
CA PHE A 595 15.58 3.11 16.16
C PHE A 595 15.79 2.44 14.81
N ARG A 596 15.91 3.23 13.73
CA ARG A 596 16.20 2.73 12.38
C ARG A 596 17.55 2.01 12.28
N ALA A 597 18.60 2.58 12.89
CA ALA A 597 19.96 2.02 12.83
C ALA A 597 20.10 0.68 13.58
N THR A 598 19.21 0.38 14.52
CA THR A 598 19.29 -0.78 15.41
C THR A 598 18.20 -1.82 15.16
N GLY A 599 17.62 -1.83 13.95
CA GLY A 599 16.66 -2.86 13.51
C GLY A 599 15.18 -2.49 13.64
N SER A 600 14.86 -1.25 14.02
CA SER A 600 13.49 -0.73 14.08
C SER A 600 12.53 -1.61 14.88
N GLU A 601 11.29 -1.78 14.42
CA GLU A 601 10.25 -2.55 15.09
C GLU A 601 10.60 -4.04 15.20
N THR A 602 11.44 -4.59 14.33
CA THR A 602 11.82 -6.01 14.39
C THR A 602 12.61 -6.35 15.67
N VAL A 603 13.35 -5.38 16.19
CA VAL A 603 14.13 -5.52 17.44
C VAL A 603 13.38 -4.90 18.61
N TRP A 604 12.89 -3.67 18.45
CA TRP A 604 12.37 -2.88 19.57
C TRP A 604 10.86 -3.00 19.76
N GLY A 605 10.16 -3.57 18.78
CA GLY A 605 8.71 -3.57 18.69
C GLY A 605 8.14 -2.17 18.49
N PHE A 606 6.85 -2.03 18.78
CA PHE A 606 6.13 -0.78 18.63
C PHE A 606 6.38 0.18 19.80
N ALA A 607 6.36 1.48 19.51
CA ALA A 607 6.42 2.49 20.57
C ALA A 607 5.19 2.35 21.48
N ARG A 608 5.36 2.64 22.78
CA ARG A 608 4.30 2.59 23.79
C ARG A 608 3.83 3.97 24.25
N MET A 609 4.56 5.01 23.85
CA MET A 609 4.26 6.40 24.13
C MET A 609 4.99 7.30 23.13
N ASP A 610 4.62 8.58 23.11
CA ASP A 610 5.41 9.60 22.45
C ASP A 610 6.67 9.94 23.24
N GLU A 611 7.65 10.50 22.56
CA GLU A 611 8.86 11.03 23.17
C GLU A 611 8.55 12.14 24.20
N ASN A 612 9.06 11.95 25.42
CA ASN A 612 8.82 12.86 26.55
C ASN A 612 10.14 13.35 27.18
N ALA A 613 10.07 14.42 27.99
CA ALA A 613 11.22 14.96 28.69
C ALA A 613 11.74 13.99 29.76
N ALA A 614 13.06 13.70 29.73
CA ALA A 614 13.74 12.87 30.71
C ALA A 614 14.25 13.72 31.90
N ALA A 615 14.70 13.07 32.97
CA ALA A 615 15.26 13.76 34.12
C ALA A 615 16.64 14.38 33.80
N ARG A 616 17.02 15.40 34.58
CA ARG A 616 18.30 16.08 34.41
C ARG A 616 19.45 15.15 34.82
N SER A 617 20.46 15.02 33.97
CA SER A 617 21.67 14.25 34.26
C SER A 617 22.44 14.86 35.44
N PRO A 618 22.83 14.05 36.44
CA PRO A 618 23.72 14.47 37.52
C PRO A 618 25.20 14.60 37.08
N ALA A 619 25.58 14.13 35.89
CA ALA A 619 26.95 14.24 35.37
C ALA A 619 27.14 15.46 34.48
N SER A 620 26.30 15.57 33.44
CA SER A 620 26.42 16.64 32.44
C SER A 620 25.51 17.84 32.74
N GLY A 621 24.56 17.70 33.66
CA GLY A 621 23.54 18.73 33.92
C GLY A 621 22.53 18.92 32.80
N GLN A 622 22.57 18.09 31.74
CA GLN A 622 21.67 18.16 30.59
C GLN A 622 20.33 17.50 30.89
N THR A 623 19.28 18.03 30.26
CA THR A 623 17.97 17.40 30.22
C THR A 623 17.73 16.89 28.81
N GLY A 624 17.54 15.58 28.70
CA GLY A 624 17.32 14.86 27.47
C GLY A 624 15.86 14.51 27.25
N ARG A 625 15.64 13.54 26.38
CA ARG A 625 14.32 13.00 26.03
C ARG A 625 14.36 11.47 26.05
N TYR A 626 13.22 10.86 26.28
CA TYR A 626 13.10 9.40 26.29
C TYR A 626 11.83 8.93 25.58
N GLN A 627 11.86 7.70 25.09
CA GLN A 627 10.69 7.03 24.52
C GLN A 627 10.73 5.54 24.81
N TYR A 628 9.60 5.00 25.26
CA TYR A 628 9.45 3.57 25.47
C TYR A 628 8.96 2.86 24.22
N PHE A 629 9.54 1.68 24.00
CA PHE A 629 9.17 0.69 23.01
C PHE A 629 8.81 -0.61 23.73
N GLN A 630 8.25 -1.58 23.00
CA GLN A 630 7.87 -2.86 23.59
C GLN A 630 9.04 -3.60 24.25
N ASN A 631 10.23 -3.52 23.62
CA ASN A 631 11.41 -4.28 24.03
C ASN A 631 12.54 -3.40 24.58
N GLY A 632 12.31 -2.10 24.85
CA GLY A 632 13.36 -1.23 25.36
C GLY A 632 12.93 0.22 25.63
N LEU A 633 13.86 0.98 26.18
CA LEU A 633 13.77 2.42 26.43
C LEU A 633 14.87 3.13 25.65
N PHE A 634 14.51 4.07 24.80
CA PHE A 634 15.48 4.94 24.15
C PHE A 634 15.61 6.22 24.97
N LEU A 635 16.85 6.64 25.25
CA LEU A 635 17.15 7.93 25.84
C LEU A 635 18.10 8.72 24.94
N TRP A 636 17.92 10.04 24.88
CA TRP A 636 18.73 10.95 24.08
C TRP A 636 19.14 12.20 24.86
N THR A 637 20.39 12.62 24.72
CA THR A 637 20.84 14.00 24.99
C THR A 637 21.72 14.51 23.86
N ALA A 638 21.98 15.82 23.83
CA ALA A 638 22.91 16.42 22.88
C ALA A 638 24.36 15.94 23.09
N ALA A 639 24.78 15.62 24.32
CA ALA A 639 26.12 15.11 24.58
C ALA A 639 26.30 13.63 24.22
N THR A 640 25.31 12.80 24.54
CA THR A 640 25.46 11.34 24.41
C THR A 640 24.93 10.82 23.08
N GLY A 641 24.00 11.51 22.43
CA GLY A 641 23.20 10.90 21.37
C GLY A 641 22.12 9.99 21.92
N ALA A 642 21.43 9.27 21.02
CA ALA A 642 20.32 8.39 21.36
C ALA A 642 20.81 6.95 21.51
N HIS A 643 20.45 6.31 22.62
CA HIS A 643 20.83 4.91 22.89
C HIS A 643 19.68 4.14 23.53
N ALA A 644 19.59 2.85 23.21
CA ALA A 644 18.58 1.96 23.78
C ALA A 644 19.11 1.29 25.05
N VAL A 645 18.26 1.17 26.06
CA VAL A 645 18.48 0.37 27.27
C VAL A 645 17.37 -0.68 27.32
N HIS A 646 17.72 -1.96 27.52
CA HIS A 646 16.74 -3.05 27.44
C HIS A 646 17.04 -4.20 28.41
N GLY A 647 16.14 -5.19 28.44
CA GLY A 647 16.28 -6.42 29.22
C GLY A 647 16.54 -6.18 30.71
N ALA A 648 17.43 -6.99 31.29
CA ALA A 648 17.74 -6.93 32.72
C ALA A 648 18.41 -5.61 33.13
N ILE A 649 19.23 -5.01 32.25
CA ILE A 649 19.87 -3.71 32.50
C ILE A 649 18.81 -2.61 32.59
N LEU A 650 17.82 -2.59 31.70
CA LEU A 650 16.69 -1.67 31.79
C LEU A 650 15.94 -1.84 33.11
N THR A 651 15.56 -3.07 33.47
CA THR A 651 14.86 -3.34 34.73
C THR A 651 15.63 -2.82 35.94
N HIS A 652 16.96 -2.98 35.97
CA HIS A 652 17.78 -2.44 37.05
C HIS A 652 17.84 -0.90 37.03
N PHE A 653 18.08 -0.31 35.85
CA PHE A 653 18.12 1.13 35.65
C PHE A 653 16.82 1.81 36.11
N GLU A 654 15.68 1.23 35.78
CA GLU A 654 14.35 1.72 36.18
C GLU A 654 14.11 1.68 37.69
N ASN A 655 14.58 0.62 38.35
CA ASN A 655 14.36 0.39 39.77
C ASN A 655 15.36 1.11 40.69
N THR A 656 16.41 1.71 40.14
CA THR A 656 17.51 2.28 40.93
C THR A 656 17.78 3.74 40.62
N GLY A 657 16.78 4.49 40.12
CA GLY A 657 16.84 5.96 40.00
C GLY A 657 17.12 6.50 38.59
N ARG A 658 17.28 5.63 37.58
CA ARG A 658 17.36 5.98 36.15
C ARG A 658 18.40 7.06 35.84
N GLU A 659 18.13 7.91 34.85
CA GLU A 659 19.04 8.96 34.39
C GLU A 659 19.27 10.05 35.44
N ALA A 660 18.37 10.19 36.42
CA ALA A 660 18.57 11.10 37.55
C ALA A 660 19.71 10.65 38.49
N GLN A 661 20.02 9.35 38.52
CA GLN A 661 21.10 8.79 39.35
C GLN A 661 22.36 8.48 38.52
N TYR A 662 22.19 7.87 37.35
CA TYR A 662 23.31 7.34 36.56
C TYR A 662 23.66 8.19 35.34
N GLY A 663 22.87 9.22 35.06
CA GLY A 663 22.95 9.95 33.80
C GLY A 663 22.50 9.09 32.62
N TYR A 664 22.81 9.57 31.41
CA TYR A 664 22.35 8.95 30.18
C TYR A 664 23.29 7.83 29.72
N PRO A 665 22.80 6.83 28.97
CA PRO A 665 23.65 5.88 28.27
C PRO A 665 24.59 6.62 27.31
N THR A 666 25.84 6.15 27.21
CA THR A 666 26.89 6.71 26.34
C THR A 666 27.24 5.79 25.16
N GLY A 667 26.53 4.66 25.07
CA GLY A 667 26.70 3.65 24.04
C GLY A 667 25.66 2.53 24.19
N GLU A 668 25.59 1.68 23.16
CA GLU A 668 24.73 0.50 23.16
C GLU A 668 25.21 -0.60 24.12
N GLU A 669 24.30 -1.49 24.48
CA GLU A 669 24.63 -2.71 25.22
C GLU A 669 25.53 -3.64 24.38
N GLN A 670 26.63 -4.11 24.96
CA GLN A 670 27.64 -4.94 24.30
C GLN A 670 27.86 -6.26 25.06
N ALA A 671 28.36 -7.28 24.36
CA ALA A 671 28.76 -8.54 24.99
C ALA A 671 29.90 -8.32 26.00
N TRP A 672 29.83 -9.02 27.14
CA TRP A 672 30.83 -8.93 28.20
C TRP A 672 31.01 -10.28 28.91
N GLY A 673 32.24 -10.78 29.04
CA GLY A 673 32.52 -11.95 29.88
C GLY A 673 31.85 -13.26 29.44
N GLY A 674 31.95 -13.63 28.16
CA GLY A 674 31.40 -14.88 27.63
C GLY A 674 29.89 -14.81 27.36
N SER A 675 29.08 -14.89 28.42
CA SER A 675 27.60 -14.88 28.36
C SER A 675 26.96 -13.60 28.89
N GLY A 676 27.74 -12.68 29.45
CA GLY A 676 27.24 -11.44 30.03
C GLY A 676 27.08 -10.30 29.02
N ARG A 677 26.52 -9.20 29.52
CA ARG A 677 26.23 -7.98 28.77
C ARG A 677 26.68 -6.78 29.60
N GLN A 678 27.10 -5.69 28.96
CA GLN A 678 27.43 -4.45 29.65
C GLN A 678 26.95 -3.24 28.88
N GLN A 679 26.62 -2.17 29.61
CA GLN A 679 26.29 -0.88 29.04
C GLN A 679 26.84 0.25 29.91
N THR A 680 27.43 1.26 29.28
CA THR A 680 28.06 2.39 29.98
C THR A 680 27.15 3.61 29.97
N PHE A 681 26.98 4.19 31.16
CA PHE A 681 26.25 5.42 31.43
C PHE A 681 27.24 6.51 31.84
N GLU A 682 26.79 7.77 31.83
CA GLU A 682 27.63 8.91 32.25
C GLU A 682 28.22 8.73 33.67
N ARG A 683 27.54 7.98 34.56
CA ARG A 683 28.00 7.67 35.92
C ARG A 683 28.05 6.17 36.23
N GLY A 684 28.77 5.42 35.40
CA GLY A 684 29.15 4.04 35.72
C GLY A 684 28.84 3.07 34.60
N THR A 685 29.27 1.84 34.76
CA THR A 685 29.01 0.75 33.79
C THR A 685 28.19 -0.34 34.44
N PHE A 686 27.06 -0.66 33.82
CA PHE A 686 26.18 -1.74 34.28
C PHE A 686 26.63 -3.01 33.59
N ARG A 687 26.80 -4.08 34.36
CA ARG A 687 27.18 -5.40 33.86
C ARG A 687 26.17 -6.43 34.32
N TRP A 688 25.66 -7.19 33.38
CA TRP A 688 24.73 -8.28 33.62
C TRP A 688 25.37 -9.63 33.30
N THR A 689 25.14 -10.62 34.16
CA THR A 689 25.38 -12.04 33.88
C THR A 689 24.17 -12.86 34.31
N PRO A 690 23.94 -14.05 33.72
CA PRO A 690 22.89 -14.95 34.18
C PRO A 690 23.00 -15.32 35.67
N GLU A 691 24.23 -15.44 36.19
CA GLU A 691 24.50 -15.92 37.54
C GLU A 691 24.36 -14.83 38.62
N GLN A 692 24.74 -13.59 38.31
CA GLN A 692 24.85 -12.51 39.30
C GLN A 692 23.81 -11.39 39.12
N GLY A 693 23.06 -11.39 38.02
CA GLY A 693 22.18 -10.27 37.67
C GLY A 693 22.98 -9.01 37.32
N VAL A 694 22.40 -7.84 37.54
CA VAL A 694 23.03 -6.54 37.20
C VAL A 694 23.87 -6.03 38.37
N SER A 695 25.12 -5.69 38.08
CA SER A 695 26.05 -4.99 38.98
C SER A 695 26.48 -3.65 38.35
N VAL A 696 26.73 -2.65 39.18
CA VAL A 696 27.17 -1.30 38.75
C VAL A 696 28.61 -1.08 39.18
N GLN A 697 29.47 -0.65 38.25
CA GLN A 697 30.86 -0.25 38.51
C GLN A 697 31.06 1.25 38.32
#